data_AF-A0A7S4SXB9-F1
#
_entry.id   AF-A0A7S4SXB9-F1
#
_cell.length_a   1.000
_cell.length_b   1.000
_cell.length_c   1.000
_cell.angle_alpha   90.00
_cell.angle_beta   90.00
_cell.angle_gamma   90.00
#
_symmetry.space_group_name_H-M   'P 1'
#
loop_
_entity.id
_entity.type
_entity.pdbx_description
1 polymer ?
#
loop_
_entity_poly.entity_id
_entity_poly.type
_entity_poly.pdbx_seq_one_letter_code
_entity_poly.pdbx_strand_id
1 'polypeptide(L)'
;AAHHAPLPPRLPSPSLPTSLGRALRGSPPGRSLPLPSGMIRPPARAPAPAAGAGVARNADLVQQATERLEAYKSPTRLAAVKGLTQEHHLSDEVQLALRLLAPEHLEELLAGGEDLRQKFAGVADKNKLMRSLISMLDPEVDALVSGLQELENSEQPATEQEGGGDLVAEAQRRLAANRSATSAAAIMRFARDHGLGDEVQLALRMMDSSTLEEFLAGEPDIKQKFTQVADRDELMLSLVSMVDPSIVELVKGLQALEQQGDEGGLAAEEDLVAAAERRLAASKTATSVAAIDRFVQDHGLSESVQLALRMLETSHLEELLAGEEDLQQKFAQVPDRNAVMMSLIAMLDPEIEKLVLGLQKIDQGGGGGGGPAQSADDLIAEAQQRLQDNKTTFSTAVISKMAQEHRLSDEAQLALRLLAPAQLKELMAGGRELQMKLQQTADKSKLLLKLSTMLDPDVDRLVQGLMQLDGQEGGGAAPPPPPPPGGARGPAPPRRAGAVIVPPKKVHAEPVMPMKPKAAGVAPPPPAKGGGKASAAKSNAGSSNGAWEDWGDWGRDPKRRKGGDDSGWSGWSGGWRSGGDWPGGGRSWQGSSDWGDWRSDRWSSSKADGGWESESRPKGQGAAPPRGKPASAPAPPAAAAAPAPAP
;
A
#
# COMPACT_ATOMS: atom_id res chain seq x y z
N ALA A 1 35.82 -76.07 -24.54
CA ALA A 1 36.68 -75.03 -23.94
C ALA A 1 36.06 -73.68 -24.28
N ALA A 2 35.10 -73.21 -23.50
CA ALA A 2 35.29 -72.48 -22.24
C ALA A 2 35.85 -71.08 -22.48
N HIS A 3 35.02 -70.04 -22.32
CA HIS A 3 35.17 -69.12 -21.19
C HIS A 3 33.88 -68.33 -20.96
N HIS A 4 33.28 -68.63 -19.80
CA HIS A 4 32.17 -67.95 -19.14
C HIS A 4 32.60 -66.57 -18.63
N ALA A 5 31.70 -65.60 -18.69
CA ALA A 5 31.76 -64.36 -17.93
C ALA A 5 30.65 -64.32 -16.85
N PRO A 6 30.87 -63.65 -15.70
CA PRO A 6 30.20 -63.95 -14.43
C PRO A 6 28.92 -63.14 -14.17
N LEU A 7 28.00 -63.76 -13.41
CA LEU A 7 26.76 -63.16 -12.88
C LEU A 7 27.02 -62.28 -11.64
N PRO A 8 26.23 -61.21 -11.42
CA PRO A 8 26.29 -60.39 -10.21
C PRO A 8 25.54 -61.02 -9.00
N PRO A 9 25.86 -60.59 -7.77
CA PRO A 9 25.44 -61.25 -6.53
C PRO A 9 23.98 -61.02 -6.14
N ARG A 10 23.38 -62.08 -5.57
CA ARG A 10 22.06 -62.11 -4.94
C ARG A 10 22.01 -61.24 -3.69
N LEU A 11 20.99 -60.39 -3.59
CA LEU A 11 20.60 -59.70 -2.36
C LEU A 11 19.69 -60.59 -1.47
N PRO A 12 19.72 -60.39 -0.14
CA PRO A 12 19.02 -61.23 0.82
C PRO A 12 17.53 -60.88 0.97
N SER A 13 16.72 -61.92 1.15
CA SER A 13 15.28 -61.89 1.40
C SER A 13 14.94 -61.34 2.80
N PRO A 14 13.92 -60.48 2.95
CA PRO A 14 13.39 -60.15 4.27
C PRO A 14 12.39 -61.21 4.76
N SER A 15 12.65 -61.66 5.98
CA SER A 15 11.90 -62.62 6.79
C SER A 15 10.56 -62.06 7.29
N LEU A 16 9.51 -62.88 7.18
CA LEU A 16 8.20 -62.74 7.80
C LEU A 16 8.27 -62.90 9.33
N PRO A 17 7.48 -62.15 10.12
CA PRO A 17 7.08 -62.59 11.44
C PRO A 17 5.68 -63.23 11.44
N THR A 18 5.68 -64.50 11.86
CA THR A 18 4.54 -65.33 12.25
C THR A 18 4.19 -65.06 13.72
N SER A 19 2.88 -65.03 14.05
CA SER A 19 2.18 -65.18 15.36
C SER A 19 1.15 -64.06 15.55
N LEU A 20 -0.10 -64.21 16.03
CA LEU A 20 -0.86 -65.20 16.82
C LEU A 20 -2.32 -65.22 16.27
N GLY A 21 -3.05 -66.33 16.20
CA GLY A 21 -3.72 -66.98 17.35
C GLY A 21 -5.08 -66.33 17.69
N ARG A 22 -6.16 -66.65 16.97
CA ARG A 22 -7.27 -67.55 17.39
C ARG A 22 -7.98 -67.18 18.71
N ALA A 23 -9.22 -66.69 18.64
CA ALA A 23 -10.34 -67.15 19.51
C ALA A 23 -11.71 -66.67 19.02
N LEU A 24 -12.64 -67.63 18.92
CA LEU A 24 -14.08 -67.51 18.69
C LEU A 24 -14.83 -67.27 20.02
N ARG A 25 -16.11 -66.88 19.89
CA ARG A 25 -17.21 -66.83 20.89
C ARG A 25 -17.33 -65.50 21.65
N GLY A 26 -18.51 -64.90 21.84
CA GLY A 26 -19.87 -65.31 21.49
C GLY A 26 -20.87 -64.20 21.86
N SER A 27 -22.07 -64.30 21.27
CA SER A 27 -23.24 -63.49 21.60
C SER A 27 -23.65 -63.60 23.07
N PRO A 28 -24.28 -62.56 23.62
CA PRO A 28 -25.34 -62.74 24.61
C PRO A 28 -26.71 -62.21 24.13
N PRO A 29 -27.82 -62.79 24.63
CA PRO A 29 -29.17 -62.49 24.20
C PRO A 29 -29.78 -61.29 24.93
N GLY A 30 -30.91 -60.83 24.40
CA GLY A 30 -31.64 -59.66 24.86
C GLY A 30 -32.08 -59.67 26.33
N ARG A 31 -32.24 -58.45 26.84
CA ARG A 31 -33.03 -58.16 28.03
C ARG A 31 -33.77 -56.84 27.84
N SER A 32 -35.08 -56.97 27.77
CA SER A 32 -36.09 -55.93 27.81
C SER A 32 -36.22 -55.30 29.21
N LEU A 33 -36.85 -54.11 29.23
CA LEU A 33 -37.46 -53.32 30.34
C LEU A 33 -36.59 -52.19 30.94
N PRO A 34 -37.20 -51.17 31.57
CA PRO A 34 -38.23 -50.26 31.09
C PRO A 34 -37.84 -48.77 31.30
N LEU A 35 -38.60 -47.86 30.67
CA LEU A 35 -38.52 -46.40 30.81
C LEU A 35 -38.55 -45.92 32.29
N PRO A 36 -37.88 -44.80 32.58
CA PRO A 36 -38.51 -43.76 33.37
C PRO A 36 -38.62 -42.45 32.57
N SER A 37 -39.86 -41.97 32.50
CA SER A 37 -40.22 -40.62 32.09
C SER A 37 -39.57 -39.57 32.98
N GLY A 38 -39.18 -38.45 32.36
CA GLY A 38 -39.10 -37.16 33.03
C GLY A 38 -37.70 -36.57 33.09
N MET A 39 -37.32 -35.81 32.06
CA MET A 39 -36.75 -34.47 32.19
C MET A 39 -36.50 -33.89 30.80
N ILE A 40 -37.31 -32.90 30.43
CA ILE A 40 -37.11 -32.07 29.24
C ILE A 40 -35.83 -31.26 29.49
N ARG A 41 -34.73 -31.70 28.86
CA ARG A 41 -33.46 -30.98 28.78
C ARG A 41 -33.37 -30.43 27.35
N PRO A 42 -33.08 -29.13 27.15
CA PRO A 42 -33.01 -28.53 25.81
C PRO A 42 -31.94 -29.24 24.96
N PRO A 43 -32.15 -29.38 23.64
CA PRO A 43 -31.24 -30.14 22.79
C PRO A 43 -29.85 -29.50 22.80
N ALA A 44 -28.87 -30.27 23.26
CA ALA A 44 -27.47 -29.94 23.10
C ALA A 44 -27.19 -29.75 21.60
N ARG A 45 -26.73 -28.56 21.26
CA ARG A 45 -26.24 -28.14 19.94
C ARG A 45 -25.31 -29.23 19.40
N ALA A 46 -25.72 -29.85 18.29
CA ALA A 46 -24.92 -30.85 17.59
C ALA A 46 -23.54 -30.25 17.25
N PRO A 47 -22.44 -31.01 17.40
CA PRO A 47 -21.12 -30.56 16.99
C PRO A 47 -21.15 -30.25 15.49
N ALA A 48 -20.63 -29.07 15.13
CA ALA A 48 -20.53 -28.64 13.74
C ALA A 48 -19.81 -29.72 12.90
N PRO A 49 -20.29 -30.02 11.67
CA PRO A 49 -19.62 -30.97 10.79
C PRO A 49 -18.20 -30.47 10.50
N ALA A 50 -17.22 -31.32 10.82
CA ALA A 50 -15.81 -31.01 10.72
C ALA A 50 -15.41 -30.63 9.29
N ALA A 51 -14.80 -29.45 9.14
CA ALA A 51 -14.27 -28.92 7.88
C ALA A 51 -13.14 -29.78 7.24
N GLY A 52 -12.72 -30.89 7.86
CA GLY A 52 -11.68 -31.78 7.35
C GLY A 52 -12.15 -32.86 6.37
N ALA A 53 -13.45 -33.02 6.12
CA ALA A 53 -13.96 -34.09 5.25
C ALA A 53 -13.77 -33.83 3.74
N GLY A 54 -13.57 -32.57 3.34
CA GLY A 54 -13.33 -32.20 1.93
C GLY A 54 -11.95 -32.65 1.45
N VAL A 55 -10.90 -32.31 2.19
CA VAL A 55 -9.50 -32.57 1.78
C VAL A 55 -9.22 -34.06 1.59
N ALA A 56 -9.78 -34.93 2.44
CA ALA A 56 -9.60 -36.38 2.32
C ALA A 56 -10.23 -36.93 1.03
N ARG A 57 -11.43 -36.44 0.66
CA ARG A 57 -12.10 -36.87 -0.59
C ARG A 57 -11.32 -36.43 -1.83
N ASN A 58 -10.71 -35.25 -1.77
CA ASN A 58 -9.94 -34.69 -2.88
C ASN A 58 -8.69 -35.55 -3.15
N ALA A 59 -7.97 -35.92 -2.07
CA ALA A 59 -6.81 -36.80 -2.16
C ALA A 59 -7.19 -38.19 -2.73
N ASP A 60 -8.32 -38.75 -2.31
CA ASP A 60 -8.80 -40.05 -2.80
C ASP A 60 -9.13 -40.00 -4.31
N LEU A 61 -9.74 -38.91 -4.80
CA LEU A 61 -10.04 -38.72 -6.22
C LEU A 61 -8.77 -38.65 -7.08
N VAL A 62 -7.79 -37.86 -6.64
CA VAL A 62 -6.49 -37.76 -7.34
C VAL A 62 -5.78 -39.10 -7.34
N GLN A 63 -5.77 -39.81 -6.22
CA GLN A 63 -5.14 -41.13 -6.13
C GLN A 63 -5.80 -42.15 -7.07
N GLN A 64 -7.12 -42.23 -7.11
CA GLN A 64 -7.85 -43.11 -8.04
C GLN A 64 -7.55 -42.78 -9.51
N ALA A 65 -7.44 -41.50 -9.84
CA ALA A 65 -7.10 -41.06 -11.19
C ALA A 65 -5.69 -41.52 -11.57
N THR A 66 -4.71 -41.32 -10.68
CA THR A 66 -3.33 -41.73 -10.92
C THR A 66 -3.20 -43.24 -11.06
N GLU A 67 -3.87 -44.03 -10.22
CA GLU A 67 -3.83 -45.50 -10.28
C GLU A 67 -4.37 -46.02 -11.62
N ARG A 68 -5.50 -45.47 -12.11
CA ARG A 68 -6.04 -45.85 -13.43
C ARG A 68 -5.13 -45.43 -14.58
N LEU A 69 -4.55 -44.22 -14.52
CA LEU A 69 -3.61 -43.76 -15.56
C LEU A 69 -2.36 -44.64 -15.64
N GLU A 70 -1.85 -45.10 -14.50
CA GLU A 70 -0.71 -46.02 -14.46
C GLU A 70 -1.08 -47.41 -14.96
N ALA A 71 -2.22 -47.94 -14.54
CA ALA A 71 -2.71 -49.25 -14.96
C ALA A 71 -2.92 -49.34 -16.49
N TYR A 72 -3.30 -48.22 -17.13
CA TYR A 72 -3.67 -48.18 -18.54
C TYR A 72 -2.65 -47.50 -19.45
N LYS A 73 -1.41 -47.31 -18.98
CA LYS A 73 -0.33 -46.65 -19.72
C LYS A 73 0.19 -47.51 -20.87
N SER A 74 -0.50 -47.51 -22.01
CA SER A 74 -0.05 -48.12 -23.26
C SER A 74 0.27 -47.05 -24.31
N PRO A 75 1.46 -47.07 -24.95
CA PRO A 75 1.85 -46.05 -25.93
C PRO A 75 0.94 -46.05 -27.17
N THR A 76 0.50 -47.22 -27.62
CA THR A 76 -0.45 -47.35 -28.74
C THR A 76 -1.76 -46.67 -28.43
N ARG A 77 -2.25 -46.86 -27.21
CA ARG A 77 -3.47 -46.23 -26.71
C ARG A 77 -3.36 -44.70 -26.64
N LEU A 78 -2.25 -44.19 -26.10
CA LEU A 78 -2.02 -42.75 -26.02
C LEU A 78 -1.96 -42.10 -27.41
N ALA A 79 -1.38 -42.79 -28.40
CA ALA A 79 -1.37 -42.33 -29.79
C ALA A 79 -2.78 -42.29 -30.39
N ALA A 80 -3.61 -43.32 -30.15
CA ALA A 80 -4.99 -43.36 -30.62
C ALA A 80 -5.85 -42.26 -29.98
N VAL A 81 -5.76 -42.06 -28.66
CA VAL A 81 -6.45 -40.98 -27.96
C VAL A 81 -6.02 -39.62 -28.49
N LYS A 82 -4.71 -39.40 -28.69
CA LYS A 82 -4.19 -38.14 -29.25
C LYS A 82 -4.69 -37.89 -30.68
N GLY A 83 -4.75 -38.94 -31.52
CA GLY A 83 -5.31 -38.83 -32.86
C GLY A 83 -6.78 -38.42 -32.85
N LEU A 84 -7.60 -39.06 -32.02
CA LEU A 84 -9.02 -38.74 -31.88
C LEU A 84 -9.25 -37.31 -31.35
N THR A 85 -8.48 -36.89 -30.34
CA THR A 85 -8.52 -35.52 -29.78
C THR A 85 -8.17 -34.48 -30.85
N GLN A 86 -7.13 -34.73 -31.64
CA GLN A 86 -6.69 -33.82 -32.71
C GLN A 86 -7.68 -33.75 -33.87
N GLU A 87 -8.25 -34.89 -34.27
CA GLU A 87 -9.20 -34.96 -35.38
C GLU A 87 -10.50 -34.22 -35.08
N HIS A 88 -10.95 -34.23 -33.82
CA HIS A 88 -12.24 -33.67 -33.43
C HIS A 88 -12.16 -32.37 -32.61
N HIS A 89 -10.95 -31.88 -32.32
CA HIS A 89 -10.70 -30.72 -31.44
C HIS A 89 -11.36 -30.87 -30.07
N LEU A 90 -11.16 -32.02 -29.44
CA LEU A 90 -11.71 -32.30 -28.11
C LEU A 90 -10.92 -31.56 -27.02
N SER A 91 -11.59 -31.18 -25.93
CA SER A 91 -10.97 -30.55 -24.77
C SER A 91 -10.05 -31.50 -24.00
N ASP A 92 -9.14 -30.93 -23.21
CA ASP A 92 -8.19 -31.69 -22.39
C ASP A 92 -8.90 -32.57 -21.34
N GLU A 93 -10.05 -32.13 -20.84
CA GLU A 93 -10.91 -32.92 -19.95
C GLU A 93 -11.40 -34.21 -20.60
N VAL A 94 -11.87 -34.12 -21.86
CA VAL A 94 -12.31 -35.29 -22.63
C VAL A 94 -11.10 -36.17 -22.95
N GLN A 95 -9.95 -35.57 -23.24
CA GLN A 95 -8.71 -36.32 -23.44
C GLN A 95 -8.30 -37.09 -22.17
N LEU A 96 -8.40 -36.48 -20.98
CA LEU A 96 -8.13 -37.12 -19.70
C LEU A 96 -9.11 -38.27 -19.44
N ALA A 97 -10.40 -38.04 -19.67
CA ALA A 97 -11.44 -39.05 -19.54
C ALA A 97 -11.19 -40.26 -20.48
N LEU A 98 -10.78 -40.01 -21.74
CA LEU A 98 -10.40 -41.07 -22.68
C LEU A 98 -9.15 -41.86 -22.25
N ARG A 99 -8.24 -41.25 -21.48
CA ARG A 99 -7.06 -41.95 -20.92
C ARG A 99 -7.42 -42.79 -19.69
N LEU A 100 -8.43 -42.39 -18.92
CA LEU A 100 -8.89 -43.07 -17.70
C LEU A 100 -9.81 -44.28 -17.98
N LEU A 101 -10.41 -44.36 -19.16
CA LEU A 101 -11.30 -45.48 -19.55
C LEU A 101 -10.60 -46.86 -19.45
N ALA A 102 -11.37 -47.93 -19.28
CA ALA A 102 -10.85 -49.29 -19.48
C ALA A 102 -10.42 -49.52 -20.95
N PRO A 103 -9.41 -50.38 -21.22
CA PRO A 103 -8.95 -50.64 -22.59
C PRO A 103 -10.07 -51.19 -23.49
N GLU A 104 -10.97 -52.02 -22.94
CA GLU A 104 -12.12 -52.61 -23.63
C GLU A 104 -13.08 -51.53 -24.15
N HIS A 105 -13.42 -50.56 -23.29
CA HIS A 105 -14.31 -49.45 -23.66
C HIS A 105 -13.69 -48.50 -24.68
N LEU A 106 -12.37 -48.28 -24.60
CA LEU A 106 -11.69 -47.45 -25.58
C LEU A 106 -11.60 -48.16 -26.94
N GLU A 107 -11.35 -49.46 -26.98
CA GLU A 107 -11.35 -50.23 -28.22
C GLU A 107 -12.74 -50.25 -28.87
N GLU A 108 -13.81 -50.40 -28.09
CA GLU A 108 -15.19 -50.28 -28.56
C GLU A 108 -15.47 -48.88 -29.16
N LEU A 109 -15.03 -47.83 -28.47
CA LEU A 109 -15.18 -46.46 -28.94
C LEU A 109 -14.39 -46.20 -30.24
N LEU A 110 -13.16 -46.72 -30.35
CA LEU A 110 -12.31 -46.58 -31.54
C LEU A 110 -12.82 -47.42 -32.71
N ALA A 111 -13.38 -48.60 -32.45
CA ALA A 111 -14.03 -49.42 -33.47
C ALA A 111 -15.26 -48.70 -34.06
N GLY A 112 -15.97 -47.92 -33.24
CA GLY A 112 -17.06 -47.03 -33.66
C GLY A 112 -16.62 -45.70 -34.29
N GLY A 113 -15.35 -45.54 -34.65
CA GLY A 113 -14.79 -44.25 -35.11
C GLY A 113 -15.51 -43.62 -36.32
N GLU A 114 -16.02 -44.42 -37.25
CA GLU A 114 -16.78 -43.91 -38.41
C GLU A 114 -18.15 -43.34 -38.00
N ASP A 115 -18.87 -44.04 -37.11
CA ASP A 115 -20.13 -43.58 -36.55
C ASP A 115 -19.94 -42.30 -35.70
N LEU A 116 -18.83 -42.21 -34.97
CA LEU A 116 -18.48 -41.02 -34.20
C LEU A 116 -18.23 -39.82 -35.12
N ARG A 117 -17.48 -40.00 -36.22
CA ARG A 117 -17.27 -38.95 -37.22
C ARG A 117 -18.59 -38.43 -37.78
N GLN A 118 -19.52 -39.34 -38.09
CA GLN A 118 -20.84 -38.95 -38.58
C GLN A 118 -21.65 -38.18 -37.53
N LYS A 119 -21.62 -38.61 -36.27
CA LYS A 119 -22.30 -37.92 -35.16
C LYS A 119 -21.69 -36.55 -34.86
N PHE A 120 -20.37 -36.41 -34.92
CA PHE A 120 -19.69 -35.13 -34.70
C PHE A 120 -19.95 -34.09 -35.78
N ALA A 121 -20.26 -34.51 -37.01
CA ALA A 121 -20.61 -33.58 -38.08
C ALA A 121 -21.93 -32.83 -37.82
N GLY A 122 -22.82 -33.41 -37.01
CA GLY A 122 -24.15 -32.85 -36.72
C GLY A 122 -24.29 -32.16 -35.36
N VAL A 123 -23.28 -32.21 -34.49
CA VAL A 123 -23.38 -31.73 -33.11
C VAL A 123 -22.49 -30.49 -32.90
N ALA A 124 -23.10 -29.42 -32.38
CA ALA A 124 -22.41 -28.16 -32.10
C ALA A 124 -21.35 -28.29 -30.99
N ASP A 125 -21.65 -29.06 -29.95
CA ASP A 125 -20.74 -29.31 -28.82
C ASP A 125 -20.27 -30.76 -28.80
N LYS A 126 -19.12 -30.97 -29.44
CA LYS A 126 -18.46 -32.28 -29.54
C LYS A 126 -17.97 -32.79 -28.18
N ASN A 127 -17.57 -31.88 -27.29
CA ASN A 127 -17.08 -32.24 -25.95
C ASN A 127 -18.20 -32.82 -25.10
N LYS A 128 -19.39 -32.21 -25.14
CA LYS A 128 -20.56 -32.71 -24.44
C LYS A 128 -21.03 -34.08 -24.95
N LEU A 129 -21.03 -34.28 -26.27
CA LEU A 129 -21.34 -35.59 -26.84
C LEU A 129 -20.36 -36.65 -26.36
N MET A 130 -19.05 -36.34 -26.36
CA MET A 130 -18.05 -37.28 -25.87
C MET A 130 -18.17 -37.59 -24.40
N ARG A 131 -18.34 -36.58 -23.54
CA ARG A 131 -18.61 -36.83 -22.12
C ARG A 131 -19.83 -37.73 -21.92
N SER A 132 -20.90 -37.52 -22.69
CA SER A 132 -22.10 -38.38 -22.63
C SER A 132 -21.82 -39.82 -23.04
N LEU A 133 -20.97 -40.06 -24.04
CA LEU A 133 -20.58 -41.41 -24.45
C LEU A 133 -19.69 -42.08 -23.41
N ILE A 134 -18.74 -41.33 -22.84
CA ILE A 134 -17.86 -41.82 -21.77
C ILE A 134 -18.68 -42.15 -20.53
N SER A 135 -19.61 -41.29 -20.13
CA SER A 135 -20.52 -41.52 -19.00
C SER A 135 -21.41 -42.76 -19.19
N MET A 136 -21.76 -43.09 -20.45
CA MET A 136 -22.51 -44.31 -20.78
C MET A 136 -21.66 -45.58 -20.69
N LEU A 137 -20.38 -45.51 -21.07
CA LEU A 137 -19.45 -46.65 -21.03
C LEU A 137 -18.88 -46.88 -19.62
N ASP A 138 -18.51 -45.81 -18.92
CA ASP A 138 -17.91 -45.85 -17.59
C ASP A 138 -18.31 -44.59 -16.78
N PRO A 139 -19.39 -44.65 -16.00
CA PRO A 139 -19.86 -43.50 -15.22
C PRO A 139 -18.89 -43.11 -14.10
N GLU A 140 -18.01 -44.03 -13.66
CA GLU A 140 -17.03 -43.73 -12.63
C GLU A 140 -15.94 -42.79 -13.16
N VAL A 141 -15.53 -42.94 -14.43
CA VAL A 141 -14.57 -42.04 -15.07
C VAL A 141 -15.16 -40.63 -15.22
N ASP A 142 -16.43 -40.51 -15.61
CA ASP A 142 -17.11 -39.21 -15.72
C ASP A 142 -17.23 -38.52 -14.36
N ALA A 143 -17.56 -39.27 -13.31
CA ALA A 143 -17.58 -38.77 -11.93
C ALA A 143 -16.18 -38.33 -11.46
N LEU A 144 -15.14 -39.09 -11.81
CA LEU A 144 -13.77 -38.80 -11.43
C LEU A 144 -13.22 -37.57 -12.16
N VAL A 145 -13.48 -37.42 -13.46
CA VAL A 145 -13.09 -36.22 -14.23
C VAL A 145 -13.88 -35.00 -13.78
N SER A 146 -15.17 -35.13 -13.50
CA SER A 146 -15.97 -34.02 -12.95
C SER A 146 -15.50 -33.63 -11.56
N GLY A 147 -15.14 -34.60 -10.71
CA GLY A 147 -14.53 -34.35 -9.41
C GLY A 147 -13.18 -33.64 -9.53
N LEU A 148 -12.28 -34.08 -10.42
CA LEU A 148 -11.00 -33.40 -10.67
C LEU A 148 -11.19 -31.99 -11.23
N GLN A 149 -12.20 -31.77 -12.07
CA GLN A 149 -12.52 -30.44 -12.59
C GLN A 149 -13.10 -29.54 -11.50
N GLU A 150 -13.97 -30.06 -10.63
CA GLU A 150 -14.42 -29.35 -9.43
C GLU A 150 -13.24 -29.02 -8.53
N LEU A 151 -12.26 -29.92 -8.39
CA LEU A 151 -11.02 -29.65 -7.67
C LEU A 151 -10.15 -28.61 -8.35
N GLU A 152 -9.99 -28.61 -9.67
CA GLU A 152 -9.26 -27.56 -10.37
C GLU A 152 -9.96 -26.20 -10.22
N ASN A 153 -11.29 -26.19 -10.21
CA ASN A 153 -12.10 -24.99 -9.98
C ASN A 153 -12.16 -24.58 -8.48
N SER A 154 -11.90 -25.51 -7.54
CA SER A 154 -11.96 -25.27 -6.08
C SER A 154 -10.58 -25.09 -5.43
N GLU A 155 -9.55 -25.71 -6.00
CA GLU A 155 -8.11 -25.47 -5.85
C GLU A 155 -7.62 -24.47 -6.91
N GLN A 156 -8.52 -23.66 -7.45
CA GLN A 156 -8.27 -22.23 -7.42
C GLN A 156 -8.49 -21.78 -5.97
N PRO A 157 -7.47 -21.84 -5.08
CA PRO A 157 -7.50 -20.96 -3.94
C PRO A 157 -7.63 -19.54 -4.50
N ALA A 158 -8.14 -18.64 -3.68
CA ALA A 158 -7.85 -17.22 -3.77
C ALA A 158 -6.31 -16.99 -3.72
N THR A 159 -5.62 -17.45 -4.76
CA THR A 159 -4.27 -17.11 -5.18
C THR A 159 -4.38 -15.94 -6.15
N GLU A 160 -5.21 -14.97 -5.78
CA GLU A 160 -5.14 -13.59 -6.28
C GLU A 160 -3.94 -12.83 -5.69
N GLN A 161 -3.04 -13.49 -4.93
CA GLN A 161 -1.82 -12.85 -4.43
C GLN A 161 -0.73 -12.66 -5.50
N GLU A 162 -0.73 -13.42 -6.61
CA GLU A 162 0.14 -13.12 -7.76
C GLU A 162 -0.57 -12.29 -8.85
N GLY A 163 -1.92 -12.32 -8.90
CA GLY A 163 -2.70 -11.49 -9.83
C GLY A 163 -2.66 -9.99 -9.51
N GLY A 164 -2.43 -9.61 -8.25
CA GLY A 164 -2.28 -8.20 -7.88
C GLY A 164 -1.11 -7.53 -8.58
N GLY A 165 0.00 -8.27 -8.81
CA GLY A 165 1.15 -7.75 -9.55
C GLY A 165 0.81 -7.45 -11.01
N ASP A 166 0.10 -8.36 -11.66
CA ASP A 166 -0.29 -8.21 -13.07
C ASP A 166 -1.34 -7.11 -13.27
N LEU A 167 -2.32 -6.99 -12.37
CA LEU A 167 -3.32 -5.91 -12.38
C LEU A 167 -2.66 -4.53 -12.23
N VAL A 168 -1.74 -4.39 -11.28
CA VAL A 168 -0.99 -3.14 -11.07
C VAL A 168 -0.08 -2.84 -12.24
N ALA A 169 0.61 -3.84 -12.80
CA ALA A 169 1.49 -3.67 -13.96
C ALA A 169 0.70 -3.25 -15.22
N GLU A 170 -0.46 -3.86 -15.46
CA GLU A 170 -1.36 -3.52 -16.56
C GLU A 170 -1.91 -2.08 -16.40
N ALA A 171 -2.40 -1.74 -15.21
CA ALA A 171 -2.87 -0.40 -14.92
C ALA A 171 -1.77 0.66 -15.10
N GLN A 172 -0.55 0.38 -14.61
CA GLN A 172 0.61 1.25 -14.82
C GLN A 172 0.96 1.40 -16.31
N ARG A 173 0.90 0.30 -17.09
CA ARG A 173 1.16 0.34 -18.53
C ARG A 173 0.17 1.25 -19.25
N ARG A 174 -1.12 1.16 -18.93
CA ARG A 174 -2.17 2.00 -19.53
C ARG A 174 -2.07 3.46 -19.10
N LEU A 175 -1.79 3.71 -17.82
CA LEU A 175 -1.54 5.07 -17.32
C LEU A 175 -0.31 5.70 -17.97
N ALA A 176 0.75 4.92 -18.22
CA ALA A 176 1.94 5.39 -18.91
C ALA A 176 1.65 5.72 -20.38
N ALA A 177 0.87 4.87 -21.06
CA ALA A 177 0.44 5.11 -22.44
C ALA A 177 -0.39 6.39 -22.58
N ASN A 178 -1.22 6.72 -21.59
CA ASN A 178 -2.14 7.86 -21.62
C ASN A 178 -1.68 9.07 -20.78
N ARG A 179 -0.37 9.17 -20.51
CA ARG A 179 0.27 10.24 -19.72
C ARG A 179 0.40 11.57 -20.49
N SER A 180 -0.69 12.04 -21.11
CA SER A 180 -0.75 13.37 -21.70
C SER A 180 -1.20 14.39 -20.65
N ALA A 181 -0.48 15.51 -20.51
CA ALA A 181 -0.86 16.59 -19.61
C ALA A 181 -2.23 17.20 -20.00
N THR A 182 -2.55 17.18 -21.29
CA THR A 182 -3.81 17.69 -21.83
C THR A 182 -4.98 16.79 -21.46
N SER A 183 -4.85 15.46 -21.62
CA SER A 183 -5.90 14.51 -21.22
C SER A 183 -6.12 14.56 -19.71
N ALA A 184 -5.05 14.59 -18.90
CA ALA A 184 -5.17 14.69 -17.45
C ALA A 184 -5.88 15.98 -17.01
N ALA A 185 -5.62 17.12 -17.63
CA ALA A 185 -6.29 18.38 -17.33
C ALA A 185 -7.77 18.37 -17.77
N ALA A 186 -8.09 17.75 -18.90
CA ALA A 186 -9.46 17.59 -19.38
C ALA A 186 -10.27 16.68 -18.45
N ILE A 187 -9.72 15.52 -18.06
CA ILE A 187 -10.33 14.58 -17.11
C ILE A 187 -10.58 15.27 -15.75
N MET A 188 -9.61 16.01 -15.22
CA MET A 188 -9.78 16.71 -13.93
C MET A 188 -10.86 17.81 -13.99
N ARG A 189 -11.00 18.52 -15.12
CA ARG A 189 -12.07 19.51 -15.29
C ARG A 189 -13.42 18.81 -15.39
N PHE A 190 -13.52 17.77 -16.22
CA PHE A 190 -14.73 16.97 -16.38
C PHE A 190 -15.19 16.35 -15.05
N ALA A 191 -14.28 15.70 -14.31
CA ALA A 191 -14.59 15.13 -13.00
C ALA A 191 -15.03 16.17 -11.98
N ARG A 192 -14.40 17.36 -11.96
CA ARG A 192 -14.80 18.47 -11.09
C ARG A 192 -16.17 19.03 -11.45
N ASP A 193 -16.45 19.22 -12.73
CA ASP A 193 -17.70 19.82 -13.22
C ASP A 193 -18.90 18.89 -12.97
N HIS A 194 -18.64 17.58 -12.87
CA HIS A 194 -19.67 16.56 -12.65
C HIS A 194 -19.70 15.97 -11.23
N GLY A 195 -18.69 16.25 -10.41
CA GLY A 195 -18.54 15.69 -9.07
C GLY A 195 -18.34 14.18 -9.10
N LEU A 196 -17.42 13.71 -9.95
CA LEU A 196 -17.11 12.28 -10.11
C LEU A 196 -16.03 11.83 -9.13
N GLY A 197 -16.18 10.60 -8.63
CA GLY A 197 -15.22 9.92 -7.76
C GLY A 197 -13.85 9.68 -8.39
N ASP A 198 -12.90 9.28 -7.55
CA ASP A 198 -11.52 9.03 -7.97
C ASP A 198 -11.40 7.75 -8.81
N GLU A 199 -12.31 6.79 -8.62
CA GLU A 199 -12.41 5.55 -9.41
C GLU A 199 -12.73 5.85 -10.88
N VAL A 200 -13.66 6.77 -11.11
CA VAL A 200 -14.03 7.20 -12.46
C VAL A 200 -12.89 8.00 -13.09
N GLN A 201 -12.22 8.86 -12.31
CA GLN A 201 -11.03 9.57 -12.79
C GLN A 201 -9.91 8.62 -13.18
N LEU A 202 -9.68 7.56 -12.41
CA LEU A 202 -8.70 6.52 -12.70
C LEU A 202 -9.09 5.74 -13.97
N ALA A 203 -10.36 5.34 -14.10
CA ALA A 203 -10.89 4.67 -15.29
C ALA A 203 -10.65 5.50 -16.56
N LEU A 204 -11.03 6.78 -16.53
CA LEU A 204 -10.85 7.72 -17.65
C LEU A 204 -9.37 7.95 -17.99
N ARG A 205 -8.46 7.88 -17.01
CA ARG A 205 -7.01 8.00 -17.26
C ARG A 205 -6.40 6.76 -17.91
N MET A 206 -7.01 5.60 -17.75
CA MET A 206 -6.55 4.35 -18.37
C MET A 206 -7.09 4.15 -19.78
N MET A 207 -8.05 4.96 -20.23
CA MET A 207 -8.59 4.94 -21.59
C MET A 207 -7.60 5.49 -22.61
N ASP A 208 -7.54 4.85 -23.77
CA ASP A 208 -6.75 5.33 -24.92
C ASP A 208 -7.13 6.77 -25.31
N SER A 209 -6.12 7.54 -25.71
CA SER A 209 -6.31 8.97 -25.98
C SER A 209 -7.38 9.25 -27.05
N SER A 210 -7.53 8.38 -28.06
CA SER A 210 -8.57 8.50 -29.08
C SER A 210 -9.97 8.22 -28.54
N THR A 211 -10.14 7.19 -27.70
CA THR A 211 -11.44 6.84 -27.12
C THR A 211 -11.86 7.86 -26.07
N LEU A 212 -10.90 8.43 -25.33
CA LEU A 212 -11.14 9.52 -24.39
C LEU A 212 -11.62 10.80 -25.08
N GLU A 213 -11.03 11.19 -26.21
CA GLU A 213 -11.47 12.37 -26.98
C GLU A 213 -12.89 12.19 -27.52
N GLU A 214 -13.22 11.02 -28.06
CA GLU A 214 -14.57 10.68 -28.52
C GLU A 214 -15.57 10.69 -27.34
N PHE A 215 -15.16 10.12 -26.21
CA PHE A 215 -15.96 10.09 -24.99
C PHE A 215 -16.25 11.50 -24.46
N LEU A 216 -15.23 12.37 -24.40
CA LEU A 216 -15.38 13.77 -23.97
C LEU A 216 -16.16 14.61 -24.99
N ALA A 217 -16.08 14.31 -26.29
CA ALA A 217 -16.93 14.96 -27.29
C ALA A 217 -18.43 14.64 -27.07
N GLY A 218 -18.74 13.49 -26.47
CA GLY A 218 -20.09 13.07 -26.03
C GLY A 218 -20.57 13.70 -24.72
N GLU A 219 -19.81 14.61 -24.11
CA GLU A 219 -20.17 15.32 -22.86
C GLU A 219 -21.62 15.87 -22.80
N PRO A 220 -22.21 16.50 -23.84
CA PRO A 220 -23.59 17.01 -23.73
C PRO A 220 -24.63 15.90 -23.50
N ASP A 221 -24.44 14.73 -24.09
CA ASP A 221 -25.36 13.59 -23.92
C ASP A 221 -25.19 12.97 -22.53
N ILE A 222 -23.95 12.89 -22.04
CA ILE A 222 -23.63 12.42 -20.69
C ILE A 222 -24.28 13.36 -19.64
N LYS A 223 -24.17 14.68 -19.84
CA LYS A 223 -24.85 15.70 -19.02
C LYS A 223 -26.35 15.49 -18.94
N GLN A 224 -26.98 15.16 -20.07
CA GLN A 224 -28.42 14.87 -20.08
C GLN A 224 -28.74 13.61 -19.28
N LYS A 225 -27.93 12.55 -19.37
CA LYS A 225 -28.12 11.32 -18.59
C LYS A 225 -27.88 11.52 -17.09
N PHE A 226 -26.97 12.40 -16.68
CA PHE A 226 -26.75 12.73 -15.26
C PHE A 226 -27.95 13.35 -14.56
N THR A 227 -28.90 13.93 -15.31
CA THR A 227 -30.16 14.42 -14.69
C THR A 227 -31.14 13.29 -14.37
N GLN A 228 -30.93 12.10 -14.92
CA GLN A 228 -31.85 10.95 -14.79
C GLN A 228 -31.38 9.92 -13.77
N VAL A 229 -30.08 9.85 -13.50
CA VAL A 229 -29.47 8.85 -12.61
C VAL A 229 -29.01 9.51 -11.31
N ALA A 230 -29.28 8.86 -10.18
CA ALA A 230 -28.88 9.33 -8.86
C ALA A 230 -27.37 9.15 -8.61
N ASP A 231 -26.84 7.97 -8.98
CA ASP A 231 -25.42 7.66 -8.89
C ASP A 231 -24.72 7.96 -10.23
N ARG A 232 -23.92 9.02 -10.22
CA ARG A 232 -23.19 9.48 -11.41
C ARG A 232 -21.96 8.61 -11.68
N ASP A 233 -21.34 8.09 -10.63
CA ASP A 233 -20.13 7.29 -10.73
C ASP A 233 -20.44 5.91 -11.31
N GLU A 234 -21.54 5.30 -10.88
CA GLU A 234 -22.04 4.05 -11.45
C GLU A 234 -22.39 4.19 -12.94
N LEU A 235 -23.10 5.27 -13.32
CA LEU A 235 -23.39 5.55 -14.72
C LEU A 235 -22.11 5.70 -15.54
N MET A 236 -21.12 6.43 -15.01
CA MET A 236 -19.85 6.64 -15.71
C MET A 236 -19.06 5.35 -15.87
N LEU A 237 -18.95 4.52 -14.84
CA LEU A 237 -18.31 3.20 -14.94
C LEU A 237 -19.07 2.29 -15.92
N SER A 238 -20.41 2.38 -15.99
CA SER A 238 -21.21 1.67 -16.99
C SER A 238 -20.92 2.14 -18.42
N LEU A 239 -20.78 3.45 -18.64
CA LEU A 239 -20.39 4.01 -19.94
C LEU A 239 -18.98 3.58 -20.33
N VAL A 240 -18.02 3.61 -19.40
CA VAL A 240 -16.65 3.14 -19.63
C VAL A 240 -16.64 1.64 -19.92
N SER A 241 -17.45 0.84 -19.20
CA SER A 241 -17.58 -0.60 -19.43
C SER A 241 -18.09 -0.94 -20.85
N MET A 242 -18.93 -0.09 -21.44
CA MET A 242 -19.37 -0.27 -22.83
C MET A 242 -18.28 0.02 -23.86
N VAL A 243 -17.32 0.90 -23.54
CA VAL A 243 -16.21 1.25 -24.43
C VAL A 243 -15.06 0.25 -24.25
N ASP A 244 -14.67 -0.01 -23.02
CA ASP A 244 -13.63 -0.97 -22.65
C ASP A 244 -13.93 -1.62 -21.28
N PRO A 245 -14.45 -2.86 -21.25
CA PRO A 245 -14.77 -3.55 -20.02
C PRO A 245 -13.53 -3.86 -19.16
N SER A 246 -12.36 -4.01 -19.78
CA SER A 246 -11.12 -4.37 -19.06
C SER A 246 -10.65 -3.27 -18.12
N ILE A 247 -10.95 -2.00 -18.43
CA ILE A 247 -10.64 -0.86 -17.55
C ILE A 247 -11.45 -0.94 -16.25
N VAL A 248 -12.72 -1.32 -16.34
CA VAL A 248 -13.59 -1.42 -15.16
C VAL A 248 -13.18 -2.59 -14.27
N GLU A 249 -12.76 -3.71 -14.87
CA GLU A 249 -12.18 -4.84 -14.13
C GLU A 249 -10.87 -4.42 -13.41
N LEU A 250 -10.00 -3.67 -14.09
CA LEU A 250 -8.76 -3.13 -13.48
C LEU A 250 -9.05 -2.18 -12.32
N VAL A 251 -9.98 -1.24 -12.47
CA VAL A 251 -10.33 -0.30 -11.38
C VAL A 251 -10.92 -1.05 -10.19
N LYS A 252 -11.84 -2.00 -10.43
CA LYS A 252 -12.41 -2.82 -9.36
C LYS A 252 -11.36 -3.70 -8.68
N GLY A 253 -10.44 -4.28 -9.45
CA GLY A 253 -9.32 -5.06 -8.93
C GLY A 253 -8.38 -4.23 -8.05
N LEU A 254 -8.01 -3.02 -8.50
CA LEU A 254 -7.20 -2.09 -7.70
C LEU A 254 -7.92 -1.63 -6.43
N GLN A 255 -9.22 -1.36 -6.50
CA GLN A 255 -10.03 -1.00 -5.33
C GLN A 255 -10.15 -2.16 -4.34
N ALA A 256 -10.27 -3.41 -4.83
CA ALA A 256 -10.27 -4.60 -3.98
C ALA A 256 -8.91 -4.79 -3.31
N LEU A 257 -7.79 -4.55 -4.02
CA LEU A 257 -6.45 -4.60 -3.43
C LEU A 257 -6.25 -3.49 -2.38
N GLU A 258 -6.82 -2.31 -2.58
CA GLU A 258 -6.78 -1.22 -1.59
C GLU A 258 -7.60 -1.58 -0.33
N GLN A 259 -8.82 -2.10 -0.51
CA GLN A 259 -9.65 -2.57 0.61
C GLN A 259 -9.00 -3.75 1.36
N GLN A 260 -8.37 -4.67 0.64
CA GLN A 260 -7.58 -5.75 1.24
C GLN A 260 -6.32 -5.23 1.95
N GLY A 261 -5.71 -4.15 1.46
CA GLY A 261 -4.58 -3.50 2.12
C GLY A 261 -4.95 -2.88 3.46
N ASP A 262 -6.14 -2.29 3.56
CA ASP A 262 -6.63 -1.68 4.81
C ASP A 262 -7.11 -2.72 5.83
N GLU A 263 -7.80 -3.79 5.43
CA GLU A 263 -8.22 -4.85 6.37
C GLU A 263 -7.11 -5.86 6.68
N GLY A 264 -6.19 -6.09 5.75
CA GLY A 264 -5.01 -6.94 5.93
C GLY A 264 -3.85 -6.27 6.65
N GLY A 265 -3.86 -4.93 6.77
CA GLY A 265 -2.82 -4.16 7.46
C GLY A 265 -2.63 -4.61 8.90
N LEU A 266 -3.71 -4.75 9.68
CA LEU A 266 -3.58 -5.12 11.10
C LEU A 266 -3.10 -6.57 11.31
N ALA A 267 -3.54 -7.51 10.47
CA ALA A 267 -3.09 -8.91 10.56
C ALA A 267 -1.65 -9.06 10.07
N ALA A 268 -1.28 -8.36 8.99
CA ALA A 268 0.09 -8.34 8.50
C ALA A 268 1.03 -7.60 9.48
N GLU A 269 0.56 -6.55 10.16
CA GLU A 269 1.33 -5.86 11.20
C GLU A 269 1.57 -6.78 12.40
N GLU A 270 0.56 -7.51 12.86
CA GLU A 270 0.71 -8.50 13.94
C GLU A 270 1.68 -9.62 13.52
N ASP A 271 1.60 -10.09 12.28
CA ASP A 271 2.53 -11.08 11.73
C ASP A 271 3.96 -10.53 11.59
N LEU A 272 4.14 -9.26 11.22
CA LEU A 272 5.44 -8.60 11.13
C LEU A 272 6.08 -8.45 12.52
N VAL A 273 5.31 -8.04 13.52
CA VAL A 273 5.78 -7.94 14.91
C VAL A 273 6.12 -9.33 15.44
N ALA A 274 5.25 -10.32 15.25
CA ALA A 274 5.50 -11.69 15.67
C ALA A 274 6.73 -12.31 14.97
N ALA A 275 6.94 -12.05 13.69
CA ALA A 275 8.12 -12.50 12.95
C ALA A 275 9.40 -11.82 13.47
N ALA A 276 9.35 -10.53 13.75
CA ALA A 276 10.46 -9.80 14.33
C ALA A 276 10.80 -10.30 15.75
N GLU A 277 9.80 -10.55 16.59
CA GLU A 277 9.98 -11.12 17.92
C GLU A 277 10.60 -12.52 17.88
N ARG A 278 10.15 -13.39 16.97
CA ARG A 278 10.73 -14.73 16.77
C ARG A 278 12.20 -14.64 16.40
N ARG A 279 12.57 -13.74 15.48
CA ARG A 279 13.97 -13.53 15.06
C ARG A 279 14.80 -12.95 16.19
N LEU A 280 14.29 -11.91 16.87
CA LEU A 280 14.94 -11.33 18.04
C LEU A 280 15.13 -12.34 19.17
N ALA A 281 14.23 -13.31 19.35
CA ALA A 281 14.37 -14.37 20.35
C ALA A 281 15.44 -15.39 19.92
N ALA A 282 15.53 -15.72 18.63
CA ALA A 282 16.51 -16.66 18.11
C ALA A 282 17.95 -16.13 18.18
N SER A 283 18.16 -14.83 17.98
CA SER A 283 19.47 -14.17 17.94
C SER A 283 19.96 -13.63 19.30
N LYS A 284 19.15 -13.76 20.36
CA LYS A 284 19.34 -13.12 21.68
C LYS A 284 20.39 -13.77 22.58
N THR A 285 21.62 -13.95 22.11
CA THR A 285 22.72 -14.32 23.01
C THR A 285 23.26 -13.08 23.71
N ALA A 286 23.57 -13.15 25.01
CA ALA A 286 24.12 -12.00 25.73
C ALA A 286 25.43 -11.49 25.11
N THR A 287 26.21 -12.40 24.52
CA THR A 287 27.46 -12.10 23.81
C THR A 287 27.19 -11.35 22.50
N SER A 288 26.24 -11.78 21.67
CA SER A 288 25.89 -11.09 20.43
C SER A 288 25.34 -9.68 20.71
N VAL A 289 24.49 -9.53 21.72
CA VAL A 289 23.94 -8.21 22.09
C VAL A 289 25.04 -7.24 22.52
N ALA A 290 25.98 -7.68 23.38
CA ALA A 290 27.08 -6.83 23.82
C ALA A 290 28.06 -6.47 22.68
N ALA A 291 28.27 -7.39 21.74
CA ALA A 291 29.08 -7.13 20.55
C ALA A 291 28.41 -6.12 19.61
N ILE A 292 27.11 -6.28 19.35
CA ILE A 292 26.32 -5.34 18.55
C ILE A 292 26.31 -3.95 19.19
N ASP A 293 26.10 -3.85 20.50
CA ASP A 293 26.02 -2.55 21.18
C ASP A 293 27.35 -1.79 21.13
N ARG A 294 28.49 -2.50 21.26
CA ARG A 294 29.82 -1.90 21.07
C ARG A 294 30.03 -1.44 19.63
N PHE A 295 29.72 -2.31 18.68
CA PHE A 295 29.86 -2.00 17.26
C PHE A 295 29.02 -0.79 16.82
N VAL A 296 27.77 -0.71 17.30
CA VAL A 296 26.87 0.44 17.06
C VAL A 296 27.43 1.71 17.71
N GLN A 297 27.95 1.62 18.94
CA GLN A 297 28.54 2.75 19.66
C GLN A 297 29.82 3.26 18.98
N ASP A 298 30.71 2.35 18.55
CA ASP A 298 32.01 2.68 17.95
C ASP A 298 31.84 3.34 16.56
N HIS A 299 30.78 3.00 15.84
CA HIS A 299 30.51 3.55 14.51
C HIS A 299 29.42 4.64 14.46
N GLY A 300 28.69 4.86 15.55
CA GLY A 300 27.60 5.82 15.63
C GLY A 300 26.42 5.45 14.73
N LEU A 301 26.03 4.18 14.73
CA LEU A 301 24.92 3.68 13.91
C LEU A 301 23.56 4.01 14.55
N SER A 302 22.52 4.13 13.73
CA SER A 302 21.16 4.41 14.21
C SER A 302 20.50 3.20 14.88
N GLU A 303 19.44 3.45 15.65
CA GLU A 303 18.66 2.41 16.33
C GLU A 303 18.01 1.43 15.34
N SER A 304 17.61 1.89 14.15
CA SER A 304 17.08 1.02 13.09
C SER A 304 18.10 -0.01 12.62
N VAL A 305 19.37 0.41 12.49
CA VAL A 305 20.48 -0.49 12.13
C VAL A 305 20.79 -1.44 13.28
N GLN A 306 20.77 -0.95 14.53
CA GLN A 306 20.94 -1.80 15.71
C GLN A 306 19.86 -2.87 15.80
N LEU A 307 18.59 -2.52 15.55
CA LEU A 307 17.48 -3.48 15.50
C LEU A 307 17.68 -4.51 14.39
N ALA A 308 18.08 -4.06 13.20
CA ALA A 308 18.38 -4.93 12.06
C ALA A 308 19.50 -5.94 12.39
N LEU A 309 20.61 -5.48 12.97
CA LEU A 309 21.72 -6.32 13.42
C LEU A 309 21.29 -7.32 14.49
N ARG A 310 20.38 -6.92 15.39
CA ARG A 310 19.82 -7.83 16.41
C ARG A 310 18.89 -8.87 15.82
N MET A 311 18.31 -8.66 14.64
CA MET A 311 17.45 -9.64 13.98
C MET A 311 18.20 -10.60 13.06
N LEU A 312 19.50 -10.36 12.85
CA LEU A 312 20.36 -11.15 12.00
C LEU A 312 20.69 -12.51 12.64
N GLU A 313 20.79 -13.55 11.81
CA GLU A 313 21.25 -14.86 12.28
C GLU A 313 22.70 -14.78 12.78
N THR A 314 23.06 -15.60 13.78
CA THR A 314 24.36 -15.54 14.43
C THR A 314 25.53 -15.79 13.46
N SER A 315 25.33 -16.63 12.44
CA SER A 315 26.30 -16.90 11.38
C SER A 315 26.65 -15.65 10.58
N HIS A 316 25.63 -14.93 10.12
CA HIS A 316 25.79 -13.69 9.36
C HIS A 316 26.35 -12.56 10.22
N LEU A 317 26.01 -12.52 11.51
CA LEU A 317 26.56 -11.55 12.44
C LEU A 317 28.06 -11.78 12.68
N GLU A 318 28.48 -13.03 12.85
CA GLU A 318 29.90 -13.38 13.01
C GLU A 318 30.71 -13.05 11.76
N GLU A 319 30.17 -13.31 10.56
CA GLU A 319 30.80 -12.93 9.29
C GLU A 319 30.94 -11.40 9.16
N LEU A 320 29.89 -10.66 9.50
CA LEU A 320 29.89 -9.20 9.46
C LEU A 320 30.89 -8.59 10.46
N LEU A 321 30.98 -9.15 11.67
CA LEU A 321 31.95 -8.71 12.69
C LEU A 321 33.39 -9.13 12.35
N ALA A 322 33.59 -10.27 11.70
CA ALA A 322 34.92 -10.67 11.22
C ALA A 322 35.44 -9.73 10.11
N GLY A 323 34.53 -9.15 9.32
CA GLY A 323 34.82 -8.14 8.30
C GLY A 323 34.87 -6.69 8.81
N GLU A 324 34.94 -6.46 10.12
CA GLU A 324 34.86 -5.11 10.71
C GLU A 324 35.92 -4.14 10.16
N GLU A 325 37.16 -4.59 9.93
CA GLU A 325 38.24 -3.73 9.41
C GLU A 325 37.90 -3.15 8.02
N ASP A 326 37.33 -3.98 7.13
CA ASP A 326 36.89 -3.56 5.81
C ASP A 326 35.71 -2.59 5.88
N LEU A 327 34.80 -2.81 6.85
CA LEU A 327 33.66 -1.92 7.10
C LEU A 327 34.12 -0.56 7.62
N GLN A 328 35.11 -0.52 8.51
CA GLN A 328 35.72 0.73 8.97
C GLN A 328 36.31 1.53 7.82
N GLN A 329 36.99 0.86 6.88
CA GLN A 329 37.54 1.51 5.70
C GLN A 329 36.44 2.04 4.76
N LYS A 330 35.31 1.33 4.64
CA LYS A 330 34.14 1.79 3.85
C LYS A 330 33.42 2.96 4.54
N PHE A 331 33.27 2.92 5.87
CA PHE A 331 32.66 3.99 6.66
C PHE A 331 33.47 5.29 6.66
N ALA A 332 34.78 5.23 6.41
CA ALA A 332 35.59 6.41 6.19
C ALA A 332 35.33 7.08 4.82
N GLN A 333 34.82 6.34 3.84
CA GLN A 333 34.59 6.82 2.47
C GLN A 333 33.17 7.31 2.23
N VAL A 334 32.18 6.76 2.93
CA VAL A 334 30.76 7.05 2.70
C VAL A 334 30.21 8.02 3.76
N PRO A 335 29.50 9.09 3.37
CA PRO A 335 28.97 10.07 4.32
C PRO A 335 27.83 9.52 5.20
N ASP A 336 27.06 8.56 4.70
CA ASP A 336 25.98 7.91 5.44
C ASP A 336 26.33 6.44 5.74
N ARG A 337 26.77 6.21 6.97
CA ARG A 337 27.13 4.88 7.47
C ARG A 337 25.91 3.97 7.65
N ASN A 338 24.75 4.56 7.99
CA ASN A 338 23.53 3.82 8.24
C ASN A 338 23.01 3.20 6.94
N ALA A 339 23.04 3.94 5.84
CA ALA A 339 22.63 3.43 4.53
C ALA A 339 23.50 2.27 4.05
N VAL A 340 24.83 2.36 4.23
CA VAL A 340 25.75 1.27 3.88
C VAL A 340 25.48 0.03 4.71
N MET A 341 25.30 0.20 6.02
CA MET A 341 25.04 -0.93 6.90
C MET A 341 23.69 -1.59 6.61
N MET A 342 22.62 -0.81 6.40
CA MET A 342 21.32 -1.38 5.99
C MET A 342 21.43 -2.13 4.65
N SER A 343 22.16 -1.61 3.67
CA SER A 343 22.37 -2.29 2.38
C SER A 343 23.15 -3.61 2.53
N LEU A 344 24.11 -3.69 3.45
CA LEU A 344 24.84 -4.92 3.73
C LEU A 344 23.93 -5.94 4.44
N ILE A 345 23.13 -5.49 5.40
CA ILE A 345 22.14 -6.35 6.08
C ILE A 345 21.13 -6.88 5.07
N ALA A 346 20.61 -6.04 4.17
CA ALA A 346 19.70 -6.46 3.11
C ALA A 346 20.32 -7.48 2.14
N MET A 347 21.64 -7.41 1.91
CA MET A 347 22.37 -8.38 1.09
C MET A 347 22.50 -9.74 1.78
N LEU A 348 22.69 -9.74 3.10
CA LEU A 348 22.78 -10.97 3.90
C LEU A 348 21.39 -11.59 4.16
N ASP A 349 20.40 -10.75 4.45
CA ASP A 349 19.03 -11.15 4.71
C ASP A 349 18.03 -10.06 4.29
N PRO A 350 17.40 -10.18 3.11
CA PRO A 350 16.47 -9.17 2.59
C PRO A 350 15.16 -9.10 3.38
N GLU A 351 14.84 -10.10 4.20
CA GLU A 351 13.63 -10.06 5.03
C GLU A 351 13.78 -9.09 6.20
N ILE A 352 15.00 -8.93 6.74
CA ILE A 352 15.25 -8.01 7.86
C ILE A 352 15.02 -6.57 7.43
N GLU A 353 15.43 -6.17 6.22
CA GLU A 353 15.14 -4.83 5.71
C GLU A 353 13.63 -4.58 5.64
N LYS A 354 12.85 -5.55 5.14
CA LYS A 354 11.38 -5.47 5.09
C LYS A 354 10.78 -5.38 6.49
N LEU A 355 11.27 -6.18 7.44
CA LEU A 355 10.78 -6.19 8.82
C LEU A 355 11.10 -4.87 9.53
N VAL A 356 12.33 -4.34 9.37
CA VAL A 356 12.74 -3.08 10.00
C VAL A 356 12.00 -1.89 9.39
N LEU A 357 11.82 -1.85 8.08
CA LEU A 357 11.00 -0.83 7.42
C LEU A 357 9.52 -0.97 7.81
N GLY A 358 9.01 -2.20 7.94
CA GLY A 358 7.65 -2.47 8.40
C GLY A 358 7.43 -1.97 9.82
N LEU A 359 8.29 -2.34 10.76
CA LEU A 359 8.25 -1.88 12.15
C LEU A 359 8.44 -0.36 12.25
N GLN A 360 9.33 0.22 11.45
CA GLN A 360 9.51 1.67 11.41
C GLN A 360 8.29 2.38 10.85
N LYS A 361 7.59 1.80 9.86
CA LYS A 361 6.31 2.31 9.38
C LYS A 361 5.20 2.15 10.42
N ILE A 362 5.20 1.09 11.21
CA ILE A 362 4.26 0.93 12.34
C ILE A 362 4.57 1.98 13.42
N ASP A 363 5.83 2.28 13.68
CA ASP A 363 6.25 3.29 14.65
C ASP A 363 5.95 4.73 14.16
N GLN A 364 6.16 5.00 12.87
CA GLN A 364 5.88 6.30 12.25
C GLN A 364 4.41 6.51 11.85
N GLY A 365 3.72 5.43 11.47
CA GLY A 365 2.35 5.40 10.92
C GLY A 365 1.29 4.94 11.92
N GLY A 366 1.68 4.20 12.97
CA GLY A 366 0.85 3.89 14.14
C GLY A 366 0.58 5.10 15.04
N GLY A 367 1.14 6.26 14.70
CA GLY A 367 0.78 7.57 15.22
C GLY A 367 -0.65 8.03 14.86
N GLY A 368 -1.41 7.24 14.09
CA GLY A 368 -2.84 7.46 13.80
C GLY A 368 -3.84 6.85 14.79
N GLY A 369 -3.44 5.98 15.74
CA GLY A 369 -4.46 5.40 16.65
C GLY A 369 -4.04 4.37 17.70
N GLY A 370 -2.75 4.13 17.96
CA GLY A 370 -2.37 2.98 18.80
C GLY A 370 -1.07 3.08 19.59
N GLY A 371 -0.47 4.26 19.78
CA GLY A 371 0.50 4.43 20.86
C GLY A 371 -0.16 4.08 22.21
N PRO A 372 0.55 3.51 23.21
CA PRO A 372 -0.04 3.09 24.48
C PRO A 372 -0.83 4.24 25.05
N ALA A 373 -2.16 4.15 24.98
CA ALA A 373 -3.10 5.26 25.13
C ALA A 373 -2.48 6.43 25.88
N GLN A 374 -1.83 7.35 25.16
CA GLN A 374 -1.65 8.69 25.70
C GLN A 374 -3.08 9.12 25.87
N SER A 375 -3.52 9.08 27.13
CA SER A 375 -4.90 9.31 27.46
C SER A 375 -5.28 10.64 26.81
N ALA A 376 -6.54 10.80 26.41
CA ALA A 376 -7.01 12.10 25.93
C ALA A 376 -6.55 13.23 26.87
N ASP A 377 -6.49 12.92 28.17
CA ASP A 377 -5.95 13.76 29.23
C ASP A 377 -4.46 14.11 29.07
N ASP A 378 -3.60 13.17 28.67
CA ASP A 378 -2.17 13.42 28.42
C ASP A 378 -1.95 14.34 27.21
N LEU A 379 -2.70 14.13 26.12
CA LEU A 379 -2.63 14.99 24.93
C LEU A 379 -3.10 16.41 25.26
N ILE A 380 -4.20 16.53 26.01
CA ILE A 380 -4.71 17.82 26.48
C ILE A 380 -3.70 18.48 27.42
N ALA A 381 -3.10 17.72 28.35
CA ALA A 381 -2.12 18.25 29.29
C ALA A 381 -0.85 18.73 28.57
N GLU A 382 -0.33 17.98 27.61
CA GLU A 382 0.84 18.38 26.82
C GLU A 382 0.53 19.62 25.97
N ALA A 383 -0.60 19.64 25.28
CA ALA A 383 -0.99 20.80 24.48
C ALA A 383 -1.18 22.04 25.35
N GLN A 384 -1.81 21.92 26.52
CA GLN A 384 -1.96 23.01 27.48
C GLN A 384 -0.60 23.49 28.01
N GLN A 385 0.30 22.58 28.31
CA GLN A 385 1.65 22.90 28.77
C GLN A 385 2.42 23.69 27.71
N ARG A 386 2.46 23.19 26.46
CA ARG A 386 3.11 23.91 25.34
C ARG A 386 2.46 25.26 25.08
N LEU A 387 1.13 25.37 25.16
CA LEU A 387 0.42 26.64 25.02
C LEU A 387 0.81 27.65 26.09
N GLN A 388 1.08 27.23 27.33
CA GLN A 388 1.56 28.13 28.39
C GLN A 388 3.01 28.53 28.17
N ASP A 389 3.88 27.57 27.86
CA ASP A 389 5.31 27.81 27.65
C ASP A 389 5.55 28.72 26.44
N ASN A 390 4.73 28.58 25.39
CA ASN A 390 4.82 29.36 24.16
C ASN A 390 4.02 30.67 24.21
N LYS A 391 3.34 30.97 25.34
CA LYS A 391 2.54 32.19 25.54
C LYS A 391 3.43 33.40 25.78
N THR A 392 4.10 33.85 24.73
CA THR A 392 4.86 35.09 24.74
C THR A 392 4.03 36.23 24.13
N THR A 393 4.28 37.46 24.56
CA THR A 393 3.67 38.66 23.95
C THR A 393 4.01 38.77 22.46
N PHE A 394 5.20 38.31 22.09
CA PHE A 394 5.64 38.24 20.70
C PHE A 394 4.80 37.22 19.88
N SER A 395 4.71 35.96 20.33
CA SER A 395 3.98 34.92 19.60
C SER A 395 2.50 35.28 19.46
N THR A 396 1.86 35.75 20.52
CA THR A 396 0.44 36.16 20.49
C THR A 396 0.16 37.31 19.52
N ALA A 397 1.00 38.35 19.51
CA ALA A 397 0.85 39.48 18.58
C ALA A 397 1.08 39.07 17.11
N VAL A 398 2.11 38.27 16.84
CA VAL A 398 2.44 37.78 15.50
C VAL A 398 1.33 36.88 14.95
N ILE A 399 0.87 35.91 15.75
CA ILE A 399 -0.19 34.98 15.36
C ILE A 399 -1.50 35.71 15.13
N SER A 400 -1.87 36.66 16.01
CA SER A 400 -3.09 37.47 15.83
C SER A 400 -3.05 38.30 14.55
N LYS A 401 -1.89 38.91 14.23
CA LYS A 401 -1.69 39.65 13.00
C LYS A 401 -1.80 38.75 11.77
N MET A 402 -1.15 37.58 11.77
CA MET A 402 -1.24 36.62 10.66
C MET A 402 -2.66 36.07 10.47
N ALA A 403 -3.35 35.75 11.57
CA ALA A 403 -4.74 35.29 11.54
C ALA A 403 -5.66 36.33 10.89
N GLN A 404 -5.49 37.61 11.23
CA GLN A 404 -6.27 38.71 10.67
C GLN A 404 -5.93 38.99 9.19
N GLU A 405 -4.65 39.03 8.85
CA GLU A 405 -4.19 39.34 7.49
C GLU A 405 -4.52 38.23 6.48
N HIS A 406 -4.45 36.98 6.92
CA HIS A 406 -4.57 35.82 6.03
C HIS A 406 -5.87 35.03 6.18
N ARG A 407 -6.72 35.33 7.18
CA ARG A 407 -7.95 34.59 7.52
C ARG A 407 -7.67 33.11 7.78
N LEU A 408 -6.75 32.85 8.71
CA LEU A 408 -6.35 31.49 9.07
C LEU A 408 -7.46 30.76 9.82
N SER A 409 -7.60 29.45 9.59
CA SER A 409 -8.48 28.59 10.39
C SER A 409 -8.01 28.49 11.83
N ASP A 410 -8.91 28.10 12.73
CA ASP A 410 -8.58 27.95 14.16
C ASP A 410 -7.52 26.85 14.38
N GLU A 411 -7.51 25.81 13.55
CA GLU A 411 -6.50 24.74 13.52
C GLU A 411 -5.11 25.29 13.23
N ALA A 412 -4.97 26.10 12.17
CA ALA A 412 -3.70 26.72 11.82
C ALA A 412 -3.24 27.71 12.89
N GLN A 413 -4.18 28.43 13.52
CA GLN A 413 -3.87 29.30 14.66
C GLN A 413 -3.39 28.51 15.89
N LEU A 414 -4.02 27.37 16.18
CA LEU A 414 -3.62 26.47 17.27
C LEU A 414 -2.23 25.89 17.02
N ALA A 415 -1.95 25.39 15.81
CA ALA A 415 -0.65 24.88 15.42
C ALA A 415 0.45 25.95 15.61
N LEU A 416 0.20 27.19 15.15
CA LEU A 416 1.15 28.28 15.35
C LEU A 416 1.37 28.66 16.82
N ARG A 417 0.38 28.46 17.70
CA ARG A 417 0.53 28.69 19.14
C ARG A 417 1.27 27.57 19.86
N LEU A 418 1.21 26.36 19.34
CA LEU A 418 1.91 25.19 19.87
C LEU A 418 3.39 25.13 19.45
N LEU A 419 3.80 25.89 18.42
CA LEU A 419 5.21 26.02 18.04
C LEU A 419 6.04 26.80 19.07
N ALA A 420 7.28 26.35 19.28
CA ALA A 420 8.23 27.06 20.14
C ALA A 420 8.54 28.47 19.59
N PRO A 421 8.80 29.48 20.45
CA PRO A 421 9.07 30.84 19.99
C PRO A 421 10.27 30.95 19.04
N ALA A 422 11.25 30.03 19.13
CA ALA A 422 12.37 29.95 18.21
C ALA A 422 11.94 29.53 16.80
N GLN A 423 11.11 28.48 16.68
CA GLN A 423 10.56 28.00 15.41
C GLN A 423 9.62 29.03 14.79
N LEU A 424 8.80 29.73 15.60
CA LEU A 424 7.95 30.82 15.10
C LEU A 424 8.79 32.00 14.57
N LYS A 425 9.91 32.31 15.22
CA LYS A 425 10.86 33.32 14.72
C LYS A 425 11.52 32.87 13.42
N GLU A 426 11.87 31.60 13.28
CA GLU A 426 12.44 31.04 12.05
C GLU A 426 11.44 31.09 10.89
N LEU A 427 10.19 30.69 11.14
CA LEU A 427 9.09 30.83 10.19
C LEU A 427 8.93 32.29 9.73
N MET A 428 9.11 33.24 10.66
CA MET A 428 9.02 34.66 10.38
C MET A 428 10.26 35.29 9.75
N ALA A 429 11.43 34.71 9.96
CA ALA A 429 12.66 35.10 9.27
C ALA A 429 12.52 34.86 7.76
N GLY A 430 11.81 33.80 7.36
CA GLY A 430 11.37 33.56 5.97
C GLY A 430 10.22 34.46 5.49
N GLY A 431 9.83 35.49 6.26
CA GLY A 431 8.55 36.20 6.15
C GLY A 431 8.18 36.72 4.75
N ARG A 432 9.14 37.18 3.93
CA ARG A 432 8.84 37.59 2.55
C ARG A 432 8.48 36.43 1.63
N GLU A 433 9.20 35.32 1.74
CA GLU A 433 8.92 34.12 0.93
C GLU A 433 7.63 33.46 1.39
N LEU A 434 7.42 33.38 2.71
CA LEU A 434 6.19 32.88 3.30
C LEU A 434 4.99 33.71 2.83
N GLN A 435 5.08 35.04 2.88
CA GLN A 435 4.01 35.93 2.46
C GLN A 435 3.71 35.79 0.96
N MET A 436 4.73 35.60 0.13
CA MET A 436 4.55 35.33 -1.31
C MET A 436 3.84 34.00 -1.54
N LYS A 437 4.24 32.93 -0.85
CA LYS A 437 3.60 31.61 -0.94
C LYS A 437 2.14 31.67 -0.44
N LEU A 438 1.87 32.35 0.67
CA LEU A 438 0.52 32.54 1.20
C LEU A 438 -0.39 33.35 0.27
N GLN A 439 0.16 34.19 -0.61
CA GLN A 439 -0.63 34.86 -1.64
C GLN A 439 -0.89 33.98 -2.86
N GLN A 440 0.00 33.04 -3.16
CA GLN A 440 -0.13 32.11 -4.29
C GLN A 440 -1.02 30.91 -3.98
N THR A 441 -1.05 30.45 -2.73
CA THR A 441 -1.82 29.27 -2.32
C THR A 441 -3.28 29.65 -2.03
N ALA A 442 -4.23 28.90 -2.60
CA ALA A 442 -5.66 29.10 -2.38
C ALA A 442 -6.06 28.83 -0.92
N ASP A 443 -5.51 27.76 -0.33
CA ASP A 443 -5.72 27.39 1.07
C ASP A 443 -4.49 27.72 1.90
N LYS A 444 -4.55 28.88 2.56
CA LYS A 444 -3.46 29.44 3.37
C LYS A 444 -3.28 28.67 4.68
N SER A 445 -4.38 28.17 5.24
CA SER A 445 -4.38 27.40 6.49
C SER A 445 -3.64 26.09 6.29
N LYS A 446 -3.93 25.37 5.20
CA LYS A 446 -3.26 24.12 4.86
C LYS A 446 -1.75 24.27 4.60
N LEU A 447 -1.34 25.38 3.99
CA LEU A 447 0.09 25.67 3.81
C LEU A 447 0.79 25.89 5.15
N LEU A 448 0.19 26.64 6.08
CA LEU A 448 0.78 26.89 7.39
C LEU A 448 0.82 25.64 8.25
N LEU A 449 -0.24 24.82 8.24
CA LEU A 449 -0.24 23.52 8.89
C LEU A 449 0.93 22.66 8.37
N LYS A 450 1.10 22.57 7.05
CA LYS A 450 2.23 21.83 6.44
C LYS A 450 3.59 22.37 6.89
N LEU A 451 3.74 23.69 6.97
CA LEU A 451 5.00 24.30 7.42
C LEU A 451 5.24 24.09 8.92
N SER A 452 4.20 24.12 9.75
CA SER A 452 4.32 23.78 11.18
C SER A 452 4.71 22.31 11.35
N THR A 453 4.10 21.38 10.61
CA THR A 453 4.47 19.95 10.65
C THR A 453 5.92 19.72 10.25
N MET A 454 6.44 20.49 9.29
CA MET A 454 7.85 20.41 8.90
C MET A 454 8.82 20.95 9.96
N LEU A 455 8.39 21.92 10.78
CA LEU A 455 9.22 22.50 11.84
C LEU A 455 9.13 21.70 13.14
N ASP A 456 7.95 21.17 13.45
CA ASP A 456 7.66 20.38 14.66
C ASP A 456 6.55 19.36 14.35
N PRO A 457 6.88 18.08 14.11
CA PRO A 457 5.89 17.05 13.81
C PRO A 457 4.98 16.75 15.01
N ASP A 458 5.41 17.01 16.25
CA ASP A 458 4.59 16.79 17.44
C ASP A 458 3.39 17.76 17.49
N VAL A 459 3.56 18.97 16.94
CA VAL A 459 2.48 19.95 16.87
C VAL A 459 1.32 19.45 16.01
N ASP A 460 1.62 18.80 14.88
CA ASP A 460 0.59 18.25 14.00
C ASP A 460 -0.19 17.12 14.71
N ARG A 461 0.54 16.25 15.42
CA ARG A 461 -0.06 15.20 16.26
C ARG A 461 -0.98 15.79 17.34
N LEU A 462 -0.54 16.82 18.05
CA LEU A 462 -1.34 17.47 19.10
C LEU A 462 -2.59 18.15 18.51
N VAL A 463 -2.47 18.83 17.38
CA VAL A 463 -3.60 19.51 16.72
C VAL A 463 -4.62 18.48 16.22
N GLN A 464 -4.18 17.42 15.55
CA GLN A 464 -5.07 16.35 15.07
C GLN A 464 -5.74 15.62 16.24
N GLY A 465 -4.98 15.30 17.30
CA GLY A 465 -5.54 14.66 18.50
C GLY A 465 -6.61 15.51 19.18
N LEU A 466 -6.37 16.82 19.34
CA LEU A 466 -7.36 17.74 19.89
C LEU A 466 -8.60 17.90 19.01
N MET A 467 -8.44 17.92 17.68
CA MET A 467 -9.57 17.98 16.75
C MET A 467 -10.44 16.72 16.80
N GLN A 468 -9.83 15.55 16.92
CA GLN A 468 -10.57 14.30 17.07
C GLN A 468 -11.39 14.28 18.36
N LEU A 469 -10.83 14.79 19.46
CA LEU A 469 -11.52 14.91 20.74
C LEU A 469 -12.70 15.90 20.68
N ASP A 470 -12.52 17.06 20.05
CA ASP A 470 -13.58 18.07 19.88
C ASP A 470 -14.72 17.54 18.99
N GLY A 471 -14.40 16.74 17.97
CA GLY A 471 -15.38 16.03 17.14
C GLY A 471 -16.17 14.95 17.89
N GLN A 472 -15.56 14.31 18.89
CA GLN A 472 -16.18 13.24 19.67
C GLN A 472 -17.13 13.76 20.75
N GLU A 473 -16.84 14.91 21.37
CA GLU A 473 -17.74 15.53 22.37
C GLU A 473 -19.01 16.15 21.75
N GLY A 474 -18.96 16.53 20.47
CA GLY A 474 -20.09 17.14 19.76
C GLY A 474 -21.21 16.17 19.32
N GLY A 475 -20.97 14.85 19.31
CA GLY A 475 -21.88 13.86 18.71
C GLY A 475 -22.88 13.16 19.63
N GLY A 476 -22.79 13.35 20.96
CA GLY A 476 -23.47 12.48 21.94
C GLY A 476 -24.72 13.04 22.64
N ALA A 477 -25.02 14.33 22.52
CA ALA A 477 -26.20 14.92 23.16
C ALA A 477 -27.40 14.89 22.21
N ALA A 478 -28.15 13.78 22.23
CA ALA A 478 -29.47 13.71 21.63
C ALA A 478 -30.28 14.96 22.06
N PRO A 479 -30.87 15.72 21.12
CA PRO A 479 -31.65 16.91 21.45
C PRO A 479 -32.74 16.51 22.44
N PRO A 480 -32.94 17.26 23.55
CA PRO A 480 -34.01 16.94 24.49
C PRO A 480 -35.33 16.86 23.72
N PRO A 481 -36.14 15.80 23.93
CA PRO A 481 -37.34 15.57 23.15
C PRO A 481 -38.24 16.82 23.22
N PRO A 482 -38.83 17.23 22.09
CA PRO A 482 -39.70 18.39 22.06
C PRO A 482 -40.82 18.23 23.10
N PRO A 483 -41.14 19.27 23.88
CA PRO A 483 -42.22 19.18 24.86
C PRO A 483 -43.54 18.84 24.14
N PRO A 484 -44.37 17.95 24.71
CA PRO A 484 -45.58 17.49 24.06
C PRO A 484 -46.57 18.65 23.83
N PRO A 485 -47.28 18.68 22.69
CA PRO A 485 -48.21 19.74 22.37
C PRO A 485 -49.49 19.63 23.20
N GLY A 486 -49.74 20.65 24.02
CA GLY A 486 -51.08 21.19 24.32
C GLY A 486 -52.16 20.22 24.80
N GLY A 487 -52.22 19.98 26.11
CA GLY A 487 -53.39 19.43 26.80
C GLY A 487 -54.12 20.49 27.63
N ALA A 488 -55.27 20.94 27.11
CA ALA A 488 -56.50 21.39 27.78
C ALA A 488 -56.46 22.30 29.04
N ARG A 489 -57.13 23.44 28.86
CA ARG A 489 -57.80 24.32 29.85
C ARG A 489 -58.38 23.59 31.09
N GLY A 490 -58.15 24.17 32.26
CA GLY A 490 -58.90 23.93 33.51
C GLY A 490 -58.80 25.12 34.48
N PRO A 491 -59.84 25.43 35.28
CA PRO A 491 -60.13 26.78 35.78
C PRO A 491 -59.48 27.13 37.13
N ALA A 492 -59.38 28.44 37.35
CA ALA A 492 -58.85 29.11 38.54
C ALA A 492 -59.54 28.74 39.87
N PRO A 493 -58.80 28.83 40.99
CA PRO A 493 -59.35 29.21 42.28
C PRO A 493 -58.70 30.50 42.84
N PRO A 494 -59.30 31.11 43.89
CA PRO A 494 -59.25 32.55 44.09
C PRO A 494 -58.13 33.04 45.02
N ARG A 495 -57.85 34.34 44.82
CA ARG A 495 -57.06 35.26 45.66
C ARG A 495 -57.10 34.97 47.16
N ARG A 496 -55.93 35.00 47.80
CA ARG A 496 -55.83 35.40 49.21
C ARG A 496 -54.59 36.27 49.47
N ALA A 497 -54.80 37.23 50.35
CA ALA A 497 -54.06 38.44 50.61
C ALA A 497 -52.65 38.28 51.20
N GLY A 498 -51.80 39.27 50.94
CA GLY A 498 -51.15 40.05 51.99
C GLY A 498 -49.69 39.74 52.34
N ALA A 499 -48.83 40.76 52.15
CA ALA A 499 -47.55 41.08 52.83
C ALA A 499 -46.53 41.53 51.76
N VAL A 500 -46.38 42.83 51.45
CA VAL A 500 -45.68 43.88 52.22
C VAL A 500 -44.32 43.41 52.75
N ILE A 501 -43.26 43.54 51.94
CA ILE A 501 -41.89 43.79 52.43
C ILE A 501 -41.19 44.84 51.53
N VAL A 502 -40.72 45.84 52.25
CA VAL A 502 -39.98 47.08 51.96
C VAL A 502 -38.72 46.94 51.08
N PRO A 503 -38.37 47.94 50.24
CA PRO A 503 -37.06 48.05 49.61
C PRO A 503 -36.09 48.96 50.40
N PRO A 504 -34.79 48.65 50.50
CA PRO A 504 -33.81 49.64 50.89
C PRO A 504 -33.22 50.40 49.68
N LYS A 505 -33.13 51.71 49.92
CA LYS A 505 -32.68 52.81 49.07
C LYS A 505 -31.19 53.11 49.32
N LYS A 506 -30.59 53.84 48.36
CA LYS A 506 -29.35 54.66 48.40
C LYS A 506 -28.03 53.88 48.19
N VAL A 507 -26.98 54.40 47.56
CA VAL A 507 -26.54 55.81 47.39
C VAL A 507 -25.62 55.98 46.15
N HIS A 508 -25.64 57.20 45.60
CA HIS A 508 -24.75 57.91 44.67
C HIS A 508 -23.26 57.52 44.56
N ALA A 509 -22.68 57.63 43.36
CA ALA A 509 -21.84 58.78 42.97
C ALA A 509 -21.32 58.68 41.51
N GLU A 510 -21.72 59.64 40.66
CA GLU A 510 -20.95 60.07 39.49
C GLU A 510 -19.69 60.85 39.93
N PRO A 511 -18.73 61.07 39.02
CA PRO A 511 -18.48 62.47 38.71
C PRO A 511 -18.33 62.79 37.22
N VAL A 512 -18.89 63.96 36.94
CA VAL A 512 -18.94 64.77 35.73
C VAL A 512 -17.54 65.20 35.26
N MET A 513 -17.43 65.40 33.94
CA MET A 513 -16.29 65.98 33.21
C MET A 513 -15.78 67.32 33.79
N PRO A 514 -14.67 67.90 33.27
CA PRO A 514 -14.89 68.85 32.17
C PRO A 514 -13.72 69.08 31.18
N MET A 515 -14.10 69.65 30.03
CA MET A 515 -13.36 70.60 29.17
C MET A 515 -12.35 70.11 28.11
N LYS A 516 -12.77 70.28 26.85
CA LYS A 516 -11.93 70.71 25.70
C LYS A 516 -11.43 72.14 25.92
N PRO A 517 -10.28 72.51 25.31
CA PRO A 517 -10.40 73.38 24.13
C PRO A 517 -9.45 73.05 22.97
N LYS A 518 -10.07 73.03 21.79
CA LYS A 518 -9.67 73.53 20.46
C LYS A 518 -8.30 74.26 20.37
N ALA A 519 -7.38 73.71 19.56
CA ALA A 519 -6.37 74.49 18.84
C ALA A 519 -6.14 73.86 17.45
N ALA A 520 -6.30 74.70 16.43
CA ALA A 520 -6.01 74.43 15.03
C ALA A 520 -4.50 74.61 14.78
N GLY A 521 -3.91 73.83 13.88
CA GLY A 521 -2.52 74.05 13.48
C GLY A 521 -1.97 73.08 12.44
N VAL A 522 -2.01 73.54 11.18
CA VAL A 522 -0.94 73.48 10.16
C VAL A 522 -0.48 72.11 9.64
N ALA A 523 -0.63 71.98 8.32
CA ALA A 523 -0.20 70.88 7.45
C ALA A 523 1.33 70.72 7.33
N PRO A 524 1.83 69.50 7.05
CA PRO A 524 3.14 69.29 6.44
C PRO A 524 3.04 69.16 4.89
N PRO A 525 4.04 69.65 4.14
CA PRO A 525 4.01 69.79 2.68
C PRO A 525 4.34 68.50 1.89
N PRO A 526 4.03 68.46 0.58
CA PRO A 526 4.28 67.30 -0.29
C PRO A 526 5.75 67.18 -0.70
N PRO A 527 6.26 65.97 -1.01
CA PRO A 527 7.61 65.79 -1.51
C PRO A 527 7.74 66.22 -2.98
N ALA A 528 8.79 67.01 -3.24
CA ALA A 528 9.14 67.53 -4.55
C ALA A 528 9.71 66.43 -5.48
N LYS A 529 9.31 66.52 -6.74
CA LYS A 529 9.98 65.88 -7.88
C LYS A 529 11.32 66.55 -8.14
N GLY A 530 12.37 65.77 -8.29
CA GLY A 530 13.67 66.20 -8.81
C GLY A 530 14.35 65.04 -9.53
N GLY A 531 14.34 65.07 -10.86
CA GLY A 531 15.16 64.21 -11.70
C GLY A 531 16.59 64.72 -11.76
N GLY A 532 17.55 63.81 -11.94
CA GLY A 532 18.95 64.14 -12.13
C GLY A 532 19.76 62.89 -12.45
N LYS A 533 20.22 62.81 -13.70
CA LYS A 533 21.03 61.76 -14.28
C LYS A 533 22.46 61.73 -13.70
N ALA A 534 23.09 60.58 -13.94
CA ALA A 534 24.48 60.42 -14.42
C ALA A 534 25.57 60.00 -13.41
N SER A 535 26.17 58.86 -13.76
CA SER A 535 27.62 58.60 -13.82
C SER A 535 28.36 58.05 -12.60
N ALA A 536 28.72 56.77 -12.76
CA ALA A 536 30.09 56.24 -12.75
C ALA A 536 30.89 56.16 -11.43
N ALA A 537 31.16 54.89 -11.09
CA ALA A 537 32.47 54.30 -10.82
C ALA A 537 33.12 54.43 -9.42
N LYS A 538 33.61 53.24 -9.01
CA LYS A 538 34.81 52.94 -8.22
C LYS A 538 34.73 53.02 -6.69
N SER A 539 34.82 51.82 -6.10
CA SER A 539 35.74 51.41 -5.02
C SER A 539 35.96 52.37 -3.86
N ASN A 540 35.71 51.92 -2.61
CA ASN A 540 36.81 51.52 -1.72
C ASN A 540 36.29 50.90 -0.41
N ALA A 541 37.15 50.09 0.18
CA ALA A 541 37.05 49.51 1.51
C ALA A 541 37.25 50.56 2.64
N GLY A 542 36.90 50.15 3.88
CA GLY A 542 37.25 50.83 5.13
C GLY A 542 36.04 51.45 5.82
N SER A 543 35.43 50.78 6.81
CA SER A 543 35.84 50.78 8.22
C SER A 543 35.76 52.16 8.88
N SER A 544 34.73 52.36 9.73
CA SER A 544 34.85 52.75 11.14
C SER A 544 33.67 53.62 11.66
N ASN A 545 33.24 53.23 12.87
CA ASN A 545 32.73 54.03 13.99
C ASN A 545 31.27 54.55 14.06
N GLY A 546 30.67 54.25 15.22
CA GLY A 546 29.63 55.04 15.89
C GLY A 546 28.39 54.21 16.29
N ALA A 547 28.45 53.27 17.24
CA ALA A 547 28.35 53.50 18.71
C ALA A 547 27.01 54.09 19.14
N TRP A 548 26.12 53.31 19.80
CA TRP A 548 25.28 53.67 20.97
C TRP A 548 24.82 52.36 21.68
N GLU A 549 25.24 52.22 22.95
CA GLU A 549 24.60 51.60 24.13
C GLU A 549 24.18 50.11 24.10
N ASP A 550 24.76 49.17 24.87
CA ASP A 550 24.84 48.97 26.36
C ASP A 550 23.75 48.00 26.87
N TRP A 551 24.05 47.32 28.00
CA TRP A 551 23.30 46.37 28.84
C TRP A 551 23.74 44.89 28.85
N GLY A 552 24.70 44.60 29.75
CA GLY A 552 24.77 43.47 30.72
C GLY A 552 25.17 42.08 30.19
N ASP A 553 26.37 41.53 30.40
CA ASP A 553 27.12 41.18 31.64
C ASP A 553 26.43 40.17 32.57
N TRP A 554 26.69 38.87 32.37
CA TRP A 554 26.80 37.85 33.43
C TRP A 554 27.75 36.73 32.96
N GLY A 555 28.76 36.42 33.78
CA GLY A 555 29.37 35.08 33.80
C GLY A 555 30.89 35.02 33.64
N ARG A 556 31.65 35.56 34.59
CA ARG A 556 33.09 35.33 34.74
C ARG A 556 33.33 34.13 35.68
N ASP A 557 34.22 33.25 35.22
CA ASP A 557 35.06 32.24 35.92
C ASP A 557 35.41 32.61 37.39
N PRO A 558 35.66 31.62 38.29
CA PRO A 558 37.07 31.20 38.43
C PRO A 558 37.34 29.75 38.90
N LYS A 559 38.50 29.24 38.43
CA LYS A 559 39.31 28.16 39.02
C LYS A 559 39.67 28.38 40.52
N ARG A 560 39.87 27.24 41.21
CA ARG A 560 41.04 26.88 42.09
C ARG A 560 40.83 26.78 43.61
N ARG A 561 40.84 25.53 44.14
CA ARG A 561 41.38 25.02 45.44
C ARG A 561 41.47 23.48 45.26
N LYS A 562 42.57 22.73 45.38
CA LYS A 562 43.75 22.58 46.27
C LYS A 562 43.44 21.92 47.64
N GLY A 563 43.97 20.70 47.81
CA GLY A 563 44.14 19.91 49.05
C GLY A 563 43.08 18.81 49.21
N GLY A 564 43.37 17.54 49.49
CA GLY A 564 44.58 16.81 49.85
C GLY A 564 44.16 15.45 50.46
N ASP A 565 44.98 14.42 50.23
CA ASP A 565 45.17 13.18 51.02
C ASP A 565 43.94 12.21 51.11
N ASP A 566 44.02 10.88 51.09
CA ASP A 566 45.08 9.96 51.50
C ASP A 566 44.83 8.51 50.97
N SER A 567 45.92 7.77 50.78
CA SER A 567 46.11 6.31 51.00
C SER A 567 45.55 5.20 50.07
N GLY A 568 46.47 4.31 49.64
CA GLY A 568 46.23 2.89 49.35
C GLY A 568 46.88 2.35 48.06
N TRP A 569 48.18 2.04 48.04
CA TRP A 569 48.75 0.66 47.92
C TRP A 569 48.25 -0.15 46.70
N SER A 570 49.02 -0.77 45.80
CA SER A 570 50.43 -1.17 45.63
C SER A 570 50.48 -1.76 44.19
N GLY A 571 51.43 -1.49 43.29
CA GLY A 571 52.83 -1.92 43.36
C GLY A 571 53.00 -3.36 42.86
N TRP A 572 53.42 -3.56 41.60
CA TRP A 572 54.45 -4.53 41.21
C TRP A 572 54.98 -4.27 39.79
N SER A 573 56.25 -3.90 39.78
CA SER A 573 57.15 -3.73 38.65
C SER A 573 57.80 -5.06 38.26
N GLY A 574 58.07 -5.26 36.98
CA GLY A 574 58.97 -6.30 36.50
C GLY A 574 59.31 -6.10 35.02
N GLY A 575 60.41 -5.40 34.72
CA GLY A 575 61.01 -5.38 33.39
C GLY A 575 61.75 -6.68 33.09
N TRP A 576 62.23 -6.86 31.85
CA TRP A 576 63.61 -7.27 31.46
C TRP A 576 63.69 -7.29 29.92
N ARG A 577 64.90 -7.00 29.44
CA ARG A 577 65.29 -6.75 28.04
C ARG A 577 65.60 -8.04 27.24
N SER A 578 65.70 -7.81 25.92
CA SER A 578 66.70 -8.36 24.97
C SER A 578 66.33 -9.57 24.13
N GLY A 579 66.33 -9.35 22.81
CA GLY A 579 67.27 -9.99 21.88
C GLY A 579 66.77 -11.25 21.16
N GLY A 580 66.60 -11.13 19.84
CA GLY A 580 66.34 -12.26 18.95
C GLY A 580 66.42 -11.84 17.47
N ASP A 581 67.58 -12.06 16.89
CA ASP A 581 68.03 -11.78 15.52
C ASP A 581 67.52 -12.82 14.47
N TRP A 582 67.10 -12.31 13.28
CA TRP A 582 67.10 -12.89 11.90
C TRP A 582 66.38 -14.23 11.56
N PRO A 583 66.19 -14.59 10.26
CA PRO A 583 66.17 -13.81 9.00
C PRO A 583 65.02 -14.16 8.01
N GLY A 584 64.81 -13.26 7.03
CA GLY A 584 64.83 -13.60 5.60
C GLY A 584 63.70 -14.44 4.98
N GLY A 585 62.92 -13.80 4.10
CA GLY A 585 62.00 -14.51 3.20
C GLY A 585 61.29 -13.58 2.23
N GLY A 586 61.99 -13.08 1.22
CA GLY A 586 61.37 -12.38 0.11
C GLY A 586 60.52 -13.32 -0.74
N ARG A 587 59.28 -12.91 -1.05
CA ARG A 587 58.57 -13.29 -2.27
C ARG A 587 57.75 -12.12 -2.78
N SER A 588 58.19 -11.60 -3.90
CA SER A 588 57.42 -10.80 -4.84
C SER A 588 56.16 -11.57 -5.27
N TRP A 589 54.99 -10.94 -5.17
CA TRP A 589 53.86 -11.28 -6.02
C TRP A 589 53.57 -10.10 -6.95
N GLN A 590 53.70 -10.41 -8.22
CA GLN A 590 53.44 -9.55 -9.36
C GLN A 590 51.98 -9.12 -9.39
N GLY A 591 51.78 -7.86 -9.77
CA GLY A 591 50.47 -7.29 -10.01
C GLY A 591 49.75 -8.02 -11.14
N SER A 592 48.45 -8.25 -10.92
CA SER A 592 47.47 -8.41 -11.97
C SER A 592 46.46 -7.30 -11.78
N SER A 593 46.67 -6.20 -12.49
CA SER A 593 45.69 -5.13 -12.67
C SER A 593 44.66 -5.64 -13.69
N ASP A 594 43.53 -6.15 -13.21
CA ASP A 594 42.40 -6.44 -14.08
C ASP A 594 41.08 -6.28 -13.31
N TRP A 595 40.62 -5.04 -13.21
CA TRP A 595 39.22 -4.70 -12.98
C TRP A 595 38.88 -3.50 -13.87
N GLY A 596 38.45 -3.83 -15.09
CA GLY A 596 37.93 -2.88 -16.06
C GLY A 596 36.60 -2.28 -15.61
N ASP A 597 36.62 -0.97 -15.46
CA ASP A 597 35.70 -0.01 -16.10
C ASP A 597 34.39 -0.57 -16.69
N TRP A 598 33.28 -0.43 -15.96
CA TRP A 598 31.93 -0.53 -16.52
C TRP A 598 31.12 0.72 -16.15
N ARG A 599 31.26 1.76 -16.98
CA ARG A 599 30.18 2.73 -17.23
C ARG A 599 29.87 2.77 -18.71
N SER A 600 28.57 2.67 -18.99
CA SER A 600 27.86 3.36 -20.07
C SER A 600 28.32 3.14 -21.52
N ASP A 601 27.52 2.39 -22.28
CA ASP A 601 26.94 2.79 -23.58
C ASP A 601 26.11 1.61 -24.15
N ARG A 602 24.82 1.74 -24.44
CA ARG A 602 24.20 2.36 -25.63
C ARG A 602 23.81 1.32 -26.69
N TRP A 603 22.50 1.20 -26.92
CA TRP A 603 21.82 1.20 -28.23
C TRP A 603 22.44 0.39 -29.39
N SER A 604 21.75 -0.67 -29.84
CA SER A 604 21.63 -1.13 -31.24
C SER A 604 20.63 -2.31 -31.25
N SER A 605 19.35 -2.16 -31.62
CA SER A 605 18.81 -2.05 -32.99
C SER A 605 19.43 -3.03 -33.99
N SER A 606 18.80 -4.20 -34.12
CA SER A 606 19.00 -5.12 -35.24
C SER A 606 18.01 -4.78 -36.36
N LYS A 607 18.55 -4.39 -37.52
CA LYS A 607 17.86 -4.28 -38.80
C LYS A 607 17.85 -5.67 -39.45
N ALA A 608 16.68 -6.12 -39.86
CA ALA A 608 16.53 -7.15 -40.89
C ALA A 608 15.85 -6.52 -42.11
N ASP A 609 16.38 -6.87 -43.27
CA ASP A 609 16.04 -6.41 -44.60
C ASP A 609 14.59 -6.66 -45.02
N GLY A 610 14.04 -5.71 -45.78
CA GLY A 610 12.75 -5.82 -46.44
C GLY A 610 12.48 -4.56 -47.24
N GLY A 611 12.99 -4.51 -48.47
CA GLY A 611 12.61 -3.50 -49.46
C GLY A 611 11.14 -3.67 -49.88
N TRP A 612 10.71 -2.79 -50.79
CA TRP A 612 9.66 -2.91 -51.81
C TRP A 612 9.01 -1.51 -51.99
N GLU A 613 9.40 -0.92 -53.13
CA GLU A 613 8.67 -0.01 -54.02
C GLU A 613 7.99 1.25 -53.46
N SER A 614 8.67 2.37 -53.69
CA SER A 614 8.12 3.72 -53.66
C SER A 614 7.45 4.05 -55.01
N GLU A 615 6.13 4.02 -55.06
CA GLU A 615 5.38 4.61 -56.17
C GLU A 615 5.05 6.08 -55.89
N SER A 616 5.16 6.88 -56.94
CA SER A 616 5.28 8.33 -56.92
C SER A 616 3.94 9.02 -57.22
N ARG A 617 3.79 10.23 -56.64
CA ARG A 617 2.95 11.39 -57.08
C ARG A 617 1.45 11.40 -56.75
N PRO A 618 0.78 12.59 -56.81
CA PRO A 618 1.25 13.96 -56.55
C PRO A 618 0.29 14.82 -55.67
N LYS A 619 0.83 15.96 -55.24
CA LYS A 619 0.14 17.12 -54.66
C LYS A 619 -1.05 17.59 -55.53
N GLY A 620 -2.19 17.79 -54.88
CA GLY A 620 -3.37 18.50 -55.41
C GLY A 620 -3.83 19.60 -54.44
N GLN A 621 -3.79 20.83 -54.93
CA GLN A 621 -4.39 22.03 -54.34
C GLN A 621 -5.92 22.01 -54.48
N GLY A 622 -6.63 22.80 -53.65
CA GLY A 622 -8.02 23.21 -53.87
C GLY A 622 -8.85 23.13 -52.60
N ALA A 623 -9.01 24.22 -51.85
CA ALA A 623 -10.04 25.25 -52.07
C ALA A 623 -11.47 24.74 -51.82
N ALA A 624 -12.08 25.25 -50.75
CA ALA A 624 -13.46 25.01 -50.33
C ALA A 624 -14.49 25.42 -51.39
N PRO A 625 -15.71 24.84 -51.30
CA PRO A 625 -16.92 25.59 -51.65
C PRO A 625 -18.01 25.55 -50.55
N PRO A 626 -18.93 26.53 -50.56
CA PRO A 626 -19.95 26.68 -49.53
C PRO A 626 -21.30 26.02 -49.86
N ARG A 627 -22.02 25.73 -48.78
CA ARG A 627 -23.48 25.59 -48.57
C ARG A 627 -24.40 25.72 -49.80
N GLY A 628 -25.18 24.66 -50.05
CA GLY A 628 -26.40 24.66 -50.85
C GLY A 628 -27.38 23.57 -50.37
N LYS A 629 -28.67 23.91 -50.31
CA LYS A 629 -29.84 23.21 -49.73
C LYS A 629 -30.26 21.92 -50.46
N PRO A 630 -31.16 21.09 -49.87
CA PRO A 630 -31.39 19.69 -50.24
C PRO A 630 -32.41 19.53 -51.37
N ALA A 631 -32.18 18.57 -52.26
CA ALA A 631 -33.17 18.10 -53.23
C ALA A 631 -33.09 16.58 -53.38
N SER A 632 -34.24 15.96 -53.09
CA SER A 632 -34.80 14.74 -53.69
C SER A 632 -33.95 13.48 -53.83
N ALA A 633 -34.37 12.45 -53.09
CA ALA A 633 -33.99 11.05 -53.23
C ALA A 633 -34.20 10.51 -54.65
N PRO A 634 -33.29 9.62 -55.12
CA PRO A 634 -33.60 8.65 -56.15
C PRO A 634 -33.71 7.22 -55.59
N ALA A 635 -34.61 6.46 -56.21
CA ALA A 635 -35.03 5.09 -55.94
C ALA A 635 -33.89 4.04 -55.98
N PRO A 636 -34.06 2.89 -55.32
CA PRO A 636 -33.07 1.80 -55.33
C PRO A 636 -33.03 1.08 -56.70
N PRO A 637 -31.83 0.70 -57.19
CA PRO A 637 -31.70 -0.07 -58.43
C PRO A 637 -32.06 -1.54 -58.25
N ALA A 638 -32.65 -2.07 -59.33
CA ALA A 638 -33.20 -3.39 -59.50
C ALA A 638 -32.18 -4.53 -59.30
N ALA A 639 -32.70 -5.64 -58.76
CA ALA A 639 -32.03 -6.92 -58.61
C ALA A 639 -31.58 -7.49 -59.98
N ALA A 640 -30.29 -7.76 -60.11
CA ALA A 640 -29.73 -8.51 -61.22
C ALA A 640 -29.66 -10.01 -60.87
N ALA A 641 -30.20 -10.80 -61.80
CA ALA A 641 -30.43 -12.23 -61.72
C ALA A 641 -29.14 -13.07 -61.73
N ALA A 642 -29.22 -14.22 -61.04
CA ALA A 642 -28.24 -15.30 -61.07
C ALA A 642 -28.23 -16.02 -62.44
N PRO A 643 -27.08 -16.52 -62.92
CA PRO A 643 -27.02 -17.43 -64.06
C PRO A 643 -27.15 -18.89 -63.61
N ALA A 644 -28.08 -19.60 -64.26
CA ALA A 644 -28.24 -21.04 -64.20
C ALA A 644 -27.09 -21.78 -64.92
N PRO A 645 -26.76 -23.02 -64.53
CA PRO A 645 -25.77 -23.85 -65.21
C PRO A 645 -26.39 -24.70 -66.32
N ALA A 646 -25.65 -24.90 -67.41
CA ALA A 646 -25.93 -25.90 -68.44
C ALA A 646 -24.64 -26.17 -69.26
N PRO A 647 -24.58 -27.26 -70.03
CA PRO A 647 -24.97 -28.65 -69.74
C PRO A 647 -23.76 -29.59 -69.65
#